data_AF-A0AAJ7TBJ3-F1
#
_entry.id   AF-A0AAJ7TBJ3-F1
#
_cell.length_a   1.000
_cell.length_b   1.000
_cell.length_c   1.000
_cell.angle_alpha   90.00
_cell.angle_beta   90.00
_cell.angle_gamma   90.00
#
_symmetry.space_group_name_H-M   'P 1'
#
loop_
_entity.id
_entity.type
_entity.pdbx_description
1 polymer ?
#
loop_
_entity_poly.entity_id
_entity_poly.type
_entity_poly.pdbx_seq_one_letter_code
_entity_poly.pdbx_strand_id
1 'polypeptide(L)'
;MCTSKDCSIDEATNLPEQGCTFYPNSIQKTNVSYMSLQWLDNVTEFCDEKSHNVDAPSMQNRVCGFRSSWEVMLTSEDFAGKENAIGNVPSTQPTFKLVQVTRRVVTLVLDISGSMEYNSRMLRMRQAAEILIMQVLEDGTYLGIVSFSSTVVVNSPLVLLSDEASRRRLVELLPQTAYGATKMCDGLKQGIKVLSQDNGDALGDEIILLTDAGDTTNENCLETVQQCQCVVHTIALGNTPTMEFEQLSASTGGLQLFATDNVDSNGLVDAFTLTGNRDGNWESMVIQLESKAFSIDVEEYVQGTVYLDSTIGNDTKFVVTGVTNGSMRILITSPNGRAYNASDFNVDANFNTSRLTIPGIAKPGPWSYFIGNDGQARALLTLAVTSRVASPGVPPIGVTVRVSGTEEAAAQRRPVSLHALVAQGFRAISGANVTAVVEVPGADAFHLQMLDNGAGADVIKDDGIYSRYFTQNSDAGSDQYSFKVIVQGWRSQTRFSERFSLKSSFIPGIQNENGETVVSQVPPPEVRPVSQPTEDFSRSAAGGNFKVSAQSGWPPNGFPPCRVTDLTAELRESGIVNLAWTAPGGNADNGQASFYELRLRPMLGDPATFALRARVVKPHVLLNGSLGSPAPAGSRETITLNATAAWPWTLVPVLYFALWANNSHNVRSEMSNVALVALVTPRIVQVQRSPSFYKNSAALIGSVVTSLALLLFTAGMLIEAVCSEKRRDDEDQQLKA
;
A
#
# COMPACT_ATOMS: atom_id res chain seq x y z
N MET A 1 -1.86 -41.04 -10.69
CA MET A 1 -0.98 -40.52 -9.63
C MET A 1 0.31 -40.07 -10.29
N CYS A 2 0.67 -38.80 -10.20
CA CYS A 2 1.97 -38.31 -10.67
C CYS A 2 2.96 -38.50 -9.52
N THR A 3 4.00 -39.30 -9.72
CA THR A 3 5.09 -39.48 -8.75
C THR A 3 6.02 -38.27 -8.81
N SER A 4 6.11 -37.50 -7.73
CA SER A 4 7.11 -36.44 -7.56
C SER A 4 8.50 -37.08 -7.41
N LYS A 5 9.52 -36.50 -8.04
CA LYS A 5 10.92 -36.86 -7.80
C LYS A 5 11.39 -36.18 -6.51
N ASP A 6 12.24 -36.86 -5.73
CA ASP A 6 12.87 -36.24 -4.56
C ASP A 6 13.81 -35.10 -4.97
N CYS A 7 13.73 -33.99 -4.25
CA CYS A 7 14.60 -32.84 -4.49
C CYS A 7 16.05 -33.15 -4.15
N SER A 8 16.96 -32.82 -5.06
CA SER A 8 18.40 -32.80 -4.77
C SER A 8 18.85 -31.43 -4.27
N ILE A 9 19.91 -31.38 -3.46
CA ILE A 9 20.58 -30.13 -3.08
C ILE A 9 21.63 -29.82 -4.14
N ASP A 10 21.58 -28.63 -4.72
CA ASP A 10 22.62 -28.12 -5.60
C ASP A 10 23.89 -27.87 -4.77
N GLU A 11 24.94 -28.65 -5.02
CA GLU A 11 26.21 -28.56 -4.31
C GLU A 11 26.90 -27.19 -4.46
N ALA A 12 26.56 -26.40 -5.49
CA ALA A 12 27.14 -25.08 -5.72
C ALA A 12 26.54 -23.98 -4.85
N THR A 13 25.22 -24.04 -4.64
CA THR A 13 24.45 -23.04 -3.91
C THR A 13 24.06 -23.50 -2.51
N ASN A 14 24.18 -24.80 -2.25
CA ASN A 14 23.66 -25.49 -1.06
C ASN A 14 22.15 -25.28 -0.87
N LEU A 15 21.43 -24.95 -1.95
CA LEU A 15 19.99 -24.76 -2.01
C LEU A 15 19.35 -25.94 -2.77
N PRO A 16 18.05 -26.21 -2.58
CA PRO A 16 17.35 -27.20 -3.40
C PRO A 16 17.43 -26.86 -4.90
N GLU A 17 17.50 -27.90 -5.74
CA GLU A 17 17.52 -27.74 -7.19
C GLU A 17 16.33 -26.91 -7.70
N GLN A 18 16.54 -26.17 -8.79
CA GLN A 18 15.49 -25.34 -9.39
C GLN A 18 14.27 -26.21 -9.76
N GLY A 19 13.09 -25.80 -9.30
CA GLY A 19 11.84 -26.56 -9.48
C GLY A 19 11.54 -27.58 -8.37
N CYS A 20 12.40 -27.69 -7.36
CA CYS A 20 12.09 -28.44 -6.14
C CYS A 20 10.84 -27.86 -5.46
N THR A 21 9.91 -28.74 -5.08
CA THR A 21 8.68 -28.38 -4.37
C THR A 21 8.70 -28.99 -2.98
N PHE A 22 8.42 -28.17 -1.97
CA PHE A 22 8.35 -28.61 -0.58
C PHE A 22 6.99 -29.23 -0.27
N TYR A 23 7.00 -30.43 0.32
CA TYR A 23 5.81 -31.13 0.81
C TYR A 23 5.94 -31.33 2.33
N PRO A 24 5.13 -30.64 3.16
CA PRO A 24 5.14 -30.86 4.59
C PRO A 24 4.57 -32.24 4.92
N ASN A 25 5.09 -32.88 5.97
CA ASN A 25 4.47 -34.07 6.54
C ASN A 25 3.06 -33.78 7.06
N SER A 26 2.14 -34.74 6.93
CA SER A 26 0.80 -34.67 7.52
C SER A 26 0.85 -34.48 9.04
N ILE A 27 1.88 -35.05 9.66
CA ILE A 27 2.22 -34.86 11.07
C ILE A 27 3.57 -34.13 11.14
N GLN A 28 3.51 -32.84 11.46
CA GLN A 28 4.69 -32.04 11.81
C GLN A 28 5.29 -32.49 13.16
N LYS A 29 6.61 -32.38 13.29
CA LYS A 29 7.32 -32.61 14.56
C LYS A 29 7.07 -31.49 15.58
N THR A 30 6.56 -30.36 15.13
CA THR A 30 6.27 -29.18 15.94
C THR A 30 4.83 -28.74 15.71
N ASN A 31 4.24 -28.15 16.73
CA ASN A 31 2.90 -27.55 16.70
C ASN A 31 2.92 -26.05 16.42
N VAL A 32 4.10 -25.44 16.25
CA VAL A 32 4.24 -24.00 16.00
C VAL A 32 4.36 -23.66 14.51
N SER A 33 3.86 -22.49 14.11
CA SER A 33 4.02 -21.97 12.75
C SER A 33 4.09 -20.44 12.72
N TYR A 34 4.59 -19.92 11.59
CA TYR A 34 4.52 -18.51 11.18
C TYR A 34 3.23 -18.20 10.41
N MET A 35 2.17 -18.99 10.62
CA MET A 35 0.89 -18.92 9.88
C MET A 35 0.95 -19.19 8.38
N SER A 36 1.92 -19.99 7.91
CA SER A 36 1.96 -20.43 6.50
C SER A 36 1.30 -21.80 6.26
N LEU A 37 1.09 -22.58 7.33
CA LEU A 37 0.63 -23.97 7.32
C LEU A 37 -0.47 -24.25 8.34
N GLN A 38 -1.27 -23.24 8.68
CA GLN A 38 -2.34 -23.29 9.69
C GLN A 38 -3.46 -24.30 9.38
N TRP A 39 -3.48 -24.87 8.18
CA TRP A 39 -4.43 -25.90 7.76
C TRP A 39 -3.98 -27.33 8.14
N LEU A 40 -2.76 -27.50 8.66
CA LEU A 40 -2.32 -28.77 9.24
C LEU A 40 -2.86 -28.90 10.66
N ASP A 41 -3.57 -29.99 10.96
CA ASP A 41 -4.29 -30.19 12.22
C ASP A 41 -3.42 -30.04 13.48
N ASN A 42 -2.13 -30.36 13.37
CA ASN A 42 -1.22 -30.31 14.49
C ASN A 42 -0.53 -28.95 14.68
N VAL A 43 -0.76 -27.98 13.79
CA VAL A 43 -0.29 -26.59 13.93
C VAL A 43 -1.34 -25.83 14.73
N THR A 44 -1.13 -25.74 16.04
CA THR A 44 -2.06 -25.11 16.99
C THR A 44 -1.51 -23.86 17.64
N GLU A 45 -0.23 -23.55 17.45
CA GLU A 45 0.48 -22.48 18.15
C GLU A 45 1.27 -21.56 17.19
N PHE A 46 1.56 -20.35 17.67
CA PHE A 46 2.47 -19.42 17.00
C PHE A 46 3.91 -19.68 17.40
N CYS A 47 4.87 -19.41 16.50
CA CYS A 47 6.27 -19.36 16.90
C CYS A 47 6.51 -18.26 17.95
N ASP A 48 7.18 -18.63 19.04
CA ASP A 48 7.61 -17.79 20.15
C ASP A 48 9.15 -17.59 20.13
N GLU A 49 9.70 -16.84 21.08
CA GLU A 49 11.14 -16.56 21.19
C GLU A 49 12.02 -17.83 21.16
N LYS A 50 11.51 -18.96 21.68
CA LYS A 50 12.26 -20.22 21.82
C LYS A 50 12.20 -21.09 20.56
N SER A 51 11.10 -21.01 19.83
CA SER A 51 10.81 -21.85 18.66
C SER A 51 11.07 -21.13 17.33
N HIS A 52 11.23 -19.81 17.36
CA HIS A 52 11.49 -18.96 16.21
C HIS A 52 12.90 -19.16 15.65
N ASN A 53 13.00 -19.31 14.33
CA ASN A 53 14.26 -19.45 13.61
C ASN A 53 14.74 -18.07 13.14
N VAL A 54 15.62 -17.45 13.94
CA VAL A 54 16.22 -16.14 13.65
C VAL A 54 17.15 -16.14 12.43
N ASP A 55 17.69 -17.29 12.04
CA ASP A 55 18.64 -17.40 10.93
C ASP A 55 17.94 -17.51 9.57
N ALA A 56 16.62 -17.75 9.54
CA ALA A 56 15.88 -17.90 8.30
C ALA A 56 15.74 -16.57 7.53
N PRO A 57 15.93 -16.54 6.20
CA PRO A 57 15.75 -15.35 5.38
C PRO A 57 14.24 -15.07 5.11
N SER A 58 13.45 -14.92 6.16
CA SER A 58 12.01 -14.67 6.08
C SER A 58 11.68 -13.17 6.09
N MET A 59 10.53 -12.80 5.52
CA MET A 59 10.02 -11.42 5.64
C MET A 59 9.76 -11.03 7.10
N GLN A 60 9.32 -11.97 7.94
CA GLN A 60 9.17 -11.76 9.39
C GLN A 60 10.49 -11.32 10.02
N ASN A 61 11.60 -12.05 9.78
CA ASN A 61 12.90 -11.67 10.33
C ASN A 61 13.40 -10.34 9.78
N ARG A 62 13.17 -10.11 8.49
CA ARG A 62 13.56 -8.87 7.80
C ARG A 62 12.84 -7.65 8.38
N VAL A 63 11.51 -7.69 8.51
CA VAL A 63 10.68 -6.55 8.90
C VAL A 63 10.62 -6.38 10.41
N CYS A 64 10.46 -7.46 11.17
CA CYS A 64 10.21 -7.43 12.62
C CYS A 64 11.48 -7.58 13.48
N GLY A 65 12.66 -7.32 12.90
CA GLY A 65 13.92 -7.30 13.66
C GLY A 65 14.27 -8.65 14.29
N PHE A 66 14.06 -9.74 13.56
CA PHE A 66 14.31 -11.12 14.00
C PHE A 66 13.43 -11.64 15.15
N ARG A 67 12.37 -10.91 15.52
CA ARG A 67 11.39 -11.33 16.53
C ARG A 67 10.35 -12.29 15.96
N SER A 68 9.85 -13.17 16.80
CA SER A 68 8.78 -14.09 16.45
C SER A 68 7.44 -13.39 16.22
N SER A 69 6.53 -14.02 15.47
CA SER A 69 5.18 -13.51 15.27
C SER A 69 4.45 -13.31 16.60
N TRP A 70 4.63 -14.24 17.56
CA TRP A 70 4.03 -14.14 18.90
C TRP A 70 4.55 -12.94 19.68
N GLU A 71 5.87 -12.71 19.68
CA GLU A 71 6.47 -11.55 20.35
C GLU A 71 5.93 -10.23 19.78
N VAL A 72 5.76 -10.14 18.46
CA VAL A 72 5.23 -8.94 17.80
C VAL A 72 3.77 -8.71 18.16
N MET A 73 2.92 -9.75 18.12
CA MET A 73 1.51 -9.63 18.50
C MET A 73 1.33 -9.19 19.95
N LEU A 74 2.11 -9.75 20.88
CA LEU A 74 2.06 -9.38 22.31
C LEU A 74 2.47 -7.92 22.59
N THR A 75 3.11 -7.24 21.64
CA THR A 75 3.45 -5.81 21.76
C THR A 75 2.38 -4.86 21.22
N SER A 76 1.33 -5.37 20.58
CA SER A 76 0.21 -4.54 20.12
C SER A 76 -0.67 -4.08 21.28
N GLU A 77 -1.39 -2.98 21.10
CA GLU A 77 -2.30 -2.41 22.09
C GLU A 77 -3.37 -3.41 22.56
N ASP A 78 -3.82 -4.29 21.65
CA ASP A 78 -4.80 -5.35 21.94
C ASP A 78 -4.31 -6.32 23.04
N PHE A 79 -3.01 -6.57 23.15
CA PHE A 79 -2.43 -7.54 24.10
C PHE A 79 -1.53 -6.92 25.17
N ALA A 80 -1.08 -5.67 24.95
CA ALA A 80 -0.29 -4.92 25.90
C ALA A 80 -1.04 -4.79 27.25
N GLY A 81 -0.32 -4.80 28.37
CA GLY A 81 -0.94 -4.70 29.69
C GLY A 81 -1.83 -5.88 30.12
N LYS A 82 -1.97 -6.93 29.28
CA LYS A 82 -2.90 -8.05 29.45
C LYS A 82 -4.38 -7.67 29.28
N GLU A 83 -4.70 -6.64 28.51
CA GLU A 83 -6.08 -6.21 28.20
C GLU A 83 -6.92 -7.36 27.60
N ASN A 84 -6.31 -8.17 26.71
CA ASN A 84 -6.88 -9.44 26.24
C ASN A 84 -6.15 -10.67 26.81
N ALA A 85 -6.06 -10.78 28.14
CA ALA A 85 -5.57 -12.00 28.77
C ALA A 85 -6.36 -13.22 28.29
N ILE A 86 -5.67 -14.34 28.04
CA ILE A 86 -6.30 -15.59 27.60
C ILE A 86 -7.36 -16.02 28.63
N GLY A 87 -8.62 -15.71 28.35
CA GLY A 87 -9.77 -16.18 29.10
C GLY A 87 -10.03 -17.66 28.83
N ASN A 88 -10.93 -18.27 29.59
CA ASN A 88 -11.37 -19.63 29.31
C ASN A 88 -12.27 -19.59 28.06
N VAL A 89 -11.69 -19.75 26.88
CA VAL A 89 -12.41 -19.69 25.60
C VAL A 89 -12.99 -21.08 25.29
N PRO A 90 -14.32 -21.27 25.35
CA PRO A 90 -14.93 -22.59 25.17
C PRO A 90 -14.90 -23.09 23.72
N SER A 91 -14.70 -22.19 22.74
CA SER A 91 -14.56 -22.54 21.32
C SER A 91 -13.76 -21.46 20.58
N THR A 92 -12.82 -21.90 19.74
CA THR A 92 -12.08 -21.03 18.80
C THR A 92 -12.78 -20.88 17.45
N GLN A 93 -13.98 -21.47 17.29
CA GLN A 93 -14.74 -21.38 16.05
C GLN A 93 -15.40 -19.99 15.92
N PRO A 94 -15.04 -19.19 14.89
CA PRO A 94 -15.62 -17.88 14.73
C PRO A 94 -17.09 -17.96 14.32
N THR A 95 -17.93 -17.07 14.87
CA THR A 95 -19.32 -16.87 14.43
C THR A 95 -19.40 -15.56 13.68
N PHE A 96 -19.86 -15.59 12.43
CA PHE A 96 -19.96 -14.39 11.60
C PHE A 96 -21.42 -13.94 11.49
N LYS A 97 -21.67 -12.63 11.65
CA LYS A 97 -22.93 -11.99 11.31
C LYS A 97 -22.71 -11.13 10.06
N LEU A 98 -23.40 -11.44 8.96
CA LEU A 98 -23.38 -10.63 7.75
C LEU A 98 -24.44 -9.52 7.89
N VAL A 99 -24.03 -8.27 7.70
CA VAL A 99 -24.90 -7.09 7.71
C VAL A 99 -24.73 -6.37 6.38
N GLN A 100 -25.83 -5.90 5.79
CA GLN A 100 -25.83 -5.19 4.51
C GLN A 100 -26.56 -3.85 4.66
N VAL A 101 -25.94 -2.78 4.16
CA VAL A 101 -26.55 -1.45 4.10
C VAL A 101 -27.69 -1.48 3.08
N THR A 102 -28.87 -1.00 3.45
CA THR A 102 -30.04 -0.95 2.56
C THR A 102 -30.05 0.32 1.73
N ARG A 103 -30.01 1.49 2.38
CA ARG A 103 -29.90 2.82 1.76
C ARG A 103 -29.10 3.72 2.66
N ARG A 104 -28.37 4.66 2.06
CA ARG A 104 -27.63 5.66 2.80
C ARG A 104 -28.54 6.82 3.18
N VAL A 105 -28.52 7.22 4.45
CA VAL A 105 -29.26 8.36 4.98
C VAL A 105 -28.25 9.33 5.59
N VAL A 106 -28.30 10.58 5.14
CA VAL A 106 -27.36 11.62 5.52
C VAL A 106 -28.12 12.86 5.97
N THR A 107 -27.69 13.48 7.07
CA THR A 107 -28.14 14.84 7.44
C THR A 107 -26.96 15.80 7.49
N LEU A 108 -27.05 16.89 6.73
CA LEU A 108 -26.12 18.01 6.84
C LEU A 108 -26.50 18.86 8.04
N VAL A 109 -25.54 19.11 8.92
CA VAL A 109 -25.70 20.00 10.07
C VAL A 109 -24.72 21.15 9.88
N LEU A 110 -25.24 22.31 9.49
CA LEU A 110 -24.47 23.44 8.98
C LEU A 110 -24.46 24.61 9.98
N ASP A 111 -23.27 25.03 10.40
CA ASP A 111 -23.10 26.22 11.23
C ASP A 111 -23.37 27.50 10.41
N ILE A 112 -24.26 28.34 10.94
CA ILE A 112 -24.59 29.65 10.39
C ILE A 112 -24.44 30.74 11.46
N SER A 113 -23.60 30.50 12.47
CA SER A 113 -23.25 31.48 13.50
C SER A 113 -22.51 32.68 12.92
N GLY A 114 -22.49 33.80 13.66
CA GLY A 114 -21.90 35.05 13.17
C GLY A 114 -20.41 34.95 12.81
N SER A 115 -19.66 33.98 13.34
CA SER A 115 -18.26 33.74 12.97
C SER A 115 -18.08 33.28 11.52
N MET A 116 -19.12 32.70 10.92
CA MET A 116 -19.10 32.24 9.52
C MET A 116 -19.11 33.41 8.50
N GLU A 117 -19.33 34.66 8.93
CA GLU A 117 -19.19 35.84 8.05
C GLU A 117 -17.73 36.17 7.71
N TYR A 118 -16.78 35.79 8.57
CA TYR A 118 -15.36 36.06 8.34
C TYR A 118 -14.76 35.15 7.26
N ASN A 119 -13.71 35.62 6.58
CA ASN A 119 -12.93 34.85 5.60
C ASN A 119 -13.75 34.12 4.51
N SER A 120 -14.94 34.64 4.19
CA SER A 120 -15.90 34.02 3.25
C SER A 120 -16.28 32.58 3.61
N ARG A 121 -16.20 32.20 4.90
CA ARG A 121 -16.48 30.85 5.39
C ARG A 121 -17.89 30.37 4.99
N MET A 122 -18.89 31.23 5.13
CA MET A 122 -20.27 30.95 4.73
C MET A 122 -20.40 30.62 3.23
N LEU A 123 -19.74 31.40 2.36
CA LEU A 123 -19.76 31.15 0.92
C LEU A 123 -19.06 29.82 0.58
N ARG A 124 -17.91 29.56 1.20
CA ARG A 124 -17.15 28.31 1.00
C ARG A 124 -17.93 27.10 1.47
N MET A 125 -18.56 27.16 2.65
CA MET A 125 -19.46 26.11 3.16
C MET A 125 -20.57 25.81 2.17
N ARG A 126 -21.25 26.85 1.69
CA ARG A 126 -22.34 26.72 0.73
C ARG A 126 -21.88 26.11 -0.60
N GLN A 127 -20.74 26.55 -1.13
CA GLN A 127 -20.15 26.00 -2.35
C GLN A 127 -19.83 24.51 -2.19
N ALA A 128 -19.24 24.14 -1.05
CA ALA A 128 -18.84 22.77 -0.82
C ALA A 128 -20.04 21.84 -0.55
N ALA A 129 -21.08 22.34 0.14
CA ALA A 129 -22.36 21.65 0.28
C ALA A 129 -23.07 21.48 -1.07
N GLU A 130 -23.02 22.50 -1.94
CA GLU A 130 -23.55 22.42 -3.30
C GLU A 130 -22.82 21.33 -4.13
N ILE A 131 -21.49 21.28 -4.05
CA ILE A 131 -20.69 20.22 -4.69
C ILE A 131 -21.02 18.84 -4.13
N LEU A 132 -21.15 18.71 -2.82
CA LEU A 132 -21.54 17.45 -2.16
C LEU A 132 -22.88 16.95 -2.73
N ILE A 133 -23.89 17.82 -2.76
CA ILE A 133 -25.26 17.51 -3.19
C ILE A 133 -25.33 17.26 -4.70
N MET A 134 -24.57 17.99 -5.51
CA MET A 134 -24.67 17.88 -6.98
C MET A 134 -23.75 16.84 -7.60
N GLN A 135 -22.71 16.40 -6.87
CA GLN A 135 -21.65 15.55 -7.43
C GLN A 135 -21.35 14.32 -6.60
N VAL A 136 -21.13 14.49 -5.30
CA VAL A 136 -20.53 13.46 -4.45
C VAL A 136 -21.55 12.42 -4.00
N LEU A 137 -22.69 12.86 -3.44
CA LEU A 137 -23.73 11.94 -2.97
C LEU A 137 -24.30 11.15 -4.14
N GLU A 138 -24.38 9.83 -4.00
CA GLU A 138 -24.93 8.91 -4.97
C GLU A 138 -26.46 9.02 -5.12
N ASP A 139 -26.99 8.54 -6.25
CA ASP A 139 -28.43 8.44 -6.42
C ASP A 139 -28.98 7.35 -5.48
N GLY A 140 -30.14 7.61 -4.89
CA GLY A 140 -30.76 6.72 -3.90
C GLY A 140 -30.48 7.08 -2.43
N THR A 141 -29.58 8.04 -2.16
CA THR A 141 -29.33 8.58 -0.81
C THR A 141 -30.50 9.46 -0.36
N TYR A 142 -30.88 9.36 0.91
CA TYR A 142 -31.75 10.36 1.56
C TYR A 142 -30.92 11.47 2.17
N LEU A 143 -31.29 12.72 1.91
CA LEU A 143 -30.60 13.88 2.45
C LEU A 143 -31.55 14.78 3.25
N GLY A 144 -31.19 15.07 4.49
CA GLY A 144 -31.76 16.12 5.33
C GLY A 144 -30.80 17.31 5.46
N ILE A 145 -31.34 18.50 5.70
CA ILE A 145 -30.53 19.71 5.92
C ILE A 145 -31.02 20.43 7.18
N VAL A 146 -30.10 20.63 8.12
CA VAL A 146 -30.30 21.37 9.36
C VAL A 146 -29.24 22.46 9.43
N SER A 147 -29.64 23.66 9.82
CA SER A 147 -28.71 24.75 10.14
C SER A 147 -28.87 25.21 11.58
N PHE A 148 -27.79 25.70 12.17
CA PHE A 148 -27.80 26.14 13.56
C PHE A 148 -27.00 27.42 13.79
N SER A 149 -27.49 28.23 14.71
CA SER A 149 -26.78 29.35 15.33
C SER A 149 -27.23 29.49 16.78
N SER A 150 -27.84 30.62 17.17
CA SER A 150 -28.56 30.75 18.45
C SER A 150 -29.81 29.87 18.51
N THR A 151 -30.31 29.47 17.34
CA THR A 151 -31.51 28.65 17.12
C THR A 151 -31.21 27.60 16.06
N VAL A 152 -31.99 26.52 16.05
CA VAL A 152 -31.88 25.46 15.03
C VAL A 152 -33.04 25.54 14.07
N VAL A 153 -32.75 25.37 12.77
CA VAL A 153 -33.73 25.35 11.69
C VAL A 153 -33.57 24.07 10.89
N VAL A 154 -34.67 23.34 10.68
CA VAL A 154 -34.71 22.25 9.71
C VAL A 154 -35.01 22.86 8.34
N ASN A 155 -33.95 23.05 7.54
CA ASN A 155 -34.07 23.60 6.18
C ASN A 155 -34.79 22.61 5.25
N SER A 156 -34.53 21.31 5.42
CA SER A 156 -35.18 20.26 4.65
C SER A 156 -35.35 18.98 5.47
N PRO A 157 -36.52 18.32 5.43
CA PRO A 157 -36.65 16.94 5.90
C PRO A 157 -35.86 15.98 4.99
N LEU A 158 -35.87 14.67 5.29
CA LEU A 158 -35.24 13.68 4.42
C LEU A 158 -35.91 13.65 3.04
N VAL A 159 -35.12 13.97 2.00
CA VAL A 159 -35.53 13.91 0.60
C VAL A 159 -34.64 12.93 -0.15
N LEU A 160 -35.25 12.06 -0.96
CA LEU A 160 -34.53 11.11 -1.80
C LEU A 160 -33.85 11.83 -2.97
N LEU A 161 -32.55 11.60 -3.14
CA LEU A 161 -31.78 12.05 -4.30
C LEU A 161 -32.01 11.08 -5.47
N SER A 162 -33.04 11.34 -6.28
CA SER A 162 -33.40 10.49 -7.44
C SER A 162 -32.89 11.02 -8.78
N ASP A 163 -32.69 12.34 -8.86
CA ASP A 163 -32.42 13.05 -10.10
C ASP A 163 -31.86 14.45 -9.85
N GLU A 164 -31.42 15.13 -10.90
CA GLU A 164 -30.86 16.48 -10.81
C GLU A 164 -31.85 17.52 -10.26
N ALA A 165 -33.16 17.37 -10.48
CA ALA A 165 -34.16 18.31 -9.97
C ALA A 165 -34.38 18.17 -8.46
N SER A 166 -34.32 16.95 -7.91
CA SER A 166 -34.30 16.70 -6.47
C SER A 166 -33.08 17.36 -5.80
N ARG A 167 -31.91 17.23 -6.43
CA ARG A 167 -30.65 17.84 -5.95
C ARG A 167 -30.71 19.36 -5.98
N ARG A 168 -31.14 19.97 -7.09
CA ARG A 168 -31.28 21.44 -7.20
C ARG A 168 -32.23 22.02 -6.15
N ARG A 169 -33.37 21.37 -5.91
CA ARG A 169 -34.31 21.79 -4.85
C ARG A 169 -33.67 21.81 -3.46
N LEU A 170 -32.79 20.86 -3.16
CA LEU A 170 -32.07 20.83 -1.87
C LEU A 170 -30.99 21.92 -1.81
N VAL A 171 -30.27 22.17 -2.91
CA VAL A 171 -29.29 23.26 -3.01
C VAL A 171 -29.94 24.62 -2.76
N GLU A 172 -31.15 24.86 -3.27
CA GLU A 172 -31.92 26.09 -3.03
C GLU A 172 -32.27 26.33 -1.55
N LEU A 173 -32.31 25.27 -0.74
CA LEU A 173 -32.63 25.32 0.69
C LEU A 173 -31.40 25.53 1.59
N LEU A 174 -30.19 25.56 1.01
CA LEU A 174 -28.97 25.83 1.76
C LEU A 174 -29.05 27.22 2.41
N PRO A 175 -28.62 27.36 3.68
CA PRO A 175 -28.70 28.63 4.39
C PRO A 175 -27.85 29.70 3.69
N GLN A 176 -28.24 30.97 3.80
CA GLN A 176 -27.60 32.07 3.07
C GLN A 176 -26.91 33.11 3.96
N THR A 177 -27.34 33.23 5.21
CA THR A 177 -26.91 34.30 6.12
C THR A 177 -26.35 33.72 7.41
N ALA A 178 -25.27 34.30 7.88
CA ALA A 178 -24.66 33.98 9.16
C ALA A 178 -25.11 35.00 10.23
N TYR A 179 -25.45 34.53 11.43
CA TYR A 179 -25.89 35.38 12.55
C TYR A 179 -25.90 34.60 13.86
N GLY A 180 -25.91 35.30 14.99
CA GLY A 180 -26.13 34.69 16.30
C GLY A 180 -24.92 33.92 16.85
N ALA A 181 -25.14 33.23 17.96
CA ALA A 181 -24.16 32.41 18.66
C ALA A 181 -24.04 31.02 18.02
N THR A 182 -23.22 30.13 18.60
CA THR A 182 -22.97 28.78 18.08
C THR A 182 -23.54 27.75 19.07
N LYS A 183 -24.68 27.12 18.73
CA LYS A 183 -25.30 26.01 19.49
C LYS A 183 -25.22 24.68 18.73
N MET A 184 -24.02 24.13 18.69
CA MET A 184 -23.71 22.90 17.96
C MET A 184 -24.52 21.70 18.49
N CYS A 185 -24.64 21.54 19.80
CA CYS A 185 -25.32 20.40 20.38
C CYS A 185 -26.82 20.38 20.11
N ASP A 186 -27.48 21.54 20.08
CA ASP A 186 -28.88 21.64 19.64
C ASP A 186 -29.01 21.23 18.16
N GLY A 187 -28.07 21.68 17.31
CA GLY A 187 -28.01 21.31 15.90
C GLY A 187 -27.86 19.80 15.69
N LEU A 188 -26.95 19.16 16.44
CA LEU A 188 -26.74 17.71 16.41
C LEU A 188 -27.97 16.93 16.85
N LYS A 189 -28.59 17.29 17.98
CA LYS A 189 -29.82 16.64 18.46
C LYS A 189 -30.93 16.71 17.42
N GLN A 190 -31.09 17.86 16.77
CA GLN A 190 -32.08 18.03 15.73
C GLN A 190 -31.71 17.26 14.45
N GLY A 191 -30.43 17.17 14.11
CA GLY A 191 -29.92 16.35 13.01
C GLY A 191 -30.22 14.87 13.22
N ILE A 192 -29.95 14.32 14.41
CA ILE A 192 -30.29 12.94 14.79
C ILE A 192 -31.79 12.72 14.66
N LYS A 193 -32.61 13.68 15.10
CA LYS A 193 -34.07 13.58 14.96
C LYS A 193 -34.54 13.60 13.49
N VAL A 194 -33.82 14.25 12.59
CA VAL A 194 -34.12 14.22 11.15
C VAL A 194 -33.70 12.89 10.54
N LEU A 195 -32.56 12.34 10.93
CA LEU A 195 -32.11 11.00 10.50
C LEU A 195 -33.17 9.94 10.80
N SER A 196 -33.68 9.90 12.04
CA SER A 196 -34.65 8.87 12.45
C SER A 196 -36.06 8.99 11.84
N GLN A 197 -36.26 9.85 10.85
CA GLN A 197 -37.53 9.97 10.14
C GLN A 197 -37.72 8.90 9.07
N ASP A 198 -36.68 8.17 8.69
CA ASP A 198 -36.75 7.13 7.66
C ASP A 198 -37.38 5.82 8.21
N ASN A 199 -36.88 5.30 9.32
CA ASN A 199 -37.17 3.97 9.85
C ASN A 199 -37.42 3.94 11.37
N GLY A 200 -37.18 5.06 12.07
CA GLY A 200 -37.42 5.22 13.50
C GLY A 200 -36.18 5.12 14.39
N ASP A 201 -35.00 4.84 13.85
CA ASP A 201 -33.71 4.92 14.53
C ASP A 201 -32.65 5.63 13.65
N ALA A 202 -31.41 5.79 14.13
CA ALA A 202 -30.32 6.42 13.37
C ALA A 202 -29.13 5.46 13.18
N LEU A 203 -29.38 4.14 13.25
CA LEU A 203 -28.33 3.12 13.32
C LEU A 203 -27.57 3.04 12.00
N GLY A 204 -26.30 3.45 12.02
CA GLY A 204 -25.44 3.46 10.83
C GLY A 204 -25.72 4.61 9.86
N ASP A 205 -26.65 5.51 10.21
CA ASP A 205 -26.90 6.74 9.45
C ASP A 205 -25.81 7.78 9.70
N GLU A 206 -25.67 8.74 8.78
CA GLU A 206 -24.54 9.67 8.78
C GLU A 206 -24.96 11.12 9.06
N ILE A 207 -24.23 11.80 9.95
CA ILE A 207 -24.27 13.25 10.09
C ILE A 207 -22.98 13.83 9.51
N ILE A 208 -23.11 14.88 8.70
CA ILE A 208 -21.97 15.70 8.29
C ILE A 208 -22.12 17.06 8.98
N LEU A 209 -21.37 17.25 10.06
CA LEU A 209 -21.31 18.47 10.83
C LEU A 209 -20.21 19.38 10.29
N LEU A 210 -20.56 20.62 9.95
CA LEU A 210 -19.59 21.65 9.56
C LEU A 210 -19.73 22.87 10.45
N THR A 211 -18.62 23.31 11.05
CA THR A 211 -18.56 24.47 11.95
C THR A 211 -17.17 25.11 11.93
N ASP A 212 -17.10 26.38 12.31
CA ASP A 212 -15.83 27.12 12.47
C ASP A 212 -15.41 27.31 13.94
N ALA A 213 -16.21 26.78 14.89
CA ALA A 213 -15.98 26.93 16.33
C ALA A 213 -16.59 25.80 17.17
N GLY A 214 -16.22 25.74 18.46
CA GLY A 214 -16.90 24.89 19.45
C GLY A 214 -18.22 25.50 19.93
N ASP A 215 -19.04 24.71 20.63
CA ASP A 215 -20.29 25.17 21.21
C ASP A 215 -20.04 26.30 22.23
N THR A 216 -20.83 27.37 22.14
CA THR A 216 -20.73 28.52 23.05
C THR A 216 -21.51 28.33 24.37
N THR A 217 -22.26 27.23 24.51
CA THR A 217 -23.20 27.01 25.61
C THR A 217 -22.70 26.06 26.72
N ASN A 218 -21.46 25.55 26.64
CA ASN A 218 -20.88 24.54 27.55
C ASN A 218 -21.75 23.26 27.67
N GLU A 219 -22.69 23.03 26.75
CA GLU A 219 -23.50 21.82 26.71
C GLU A 219 -22.72 20.68 26.08
N ASN A 220 -22.76 19.50 26.70
CA ASN A 220 -22.12 18.30 26.16
C ASN A 220 -23.17 17.36 25.55
N CYS A 221 -23.04 17.06 24.27
CA CYS A 221 -23.91 16.15 23.53
C CYS A 221 -23.23 14.82 23.14
N LEU A 222 -22.04 14.53 23.68
CA LEU A 222 -21.29 13.31 23.37
C LEU A 222 -22.10 12.05 23.72
N GLU A 223 -22.77 12.02 24.87
CA GLU A 223 -23.60 10.88 25.27
C GLU A 223 -24.77 10.66 24.30
N THR A 224 -25.42 11.74 23.84
CA THR A 224 -26.50 11.65 22.85
C THR A 224 -26.00 11.10 21.51
N VAL A 225 -24.80 11.53 21.08
CA VAL A 225 -24.15 11.05 19.86
C VAL A 225 -23.68 9.59 20.00
N GLN A 226 -23.25 9.16 21.18
CA GLN A 226 -22.93 7.75 21.42
C GLN A 226 -24.18 6.87 21.42
N GLN A 227 -25.30 7.37 21.95
CA GLN A 227 -26.56 6.63 22.03
C GLN A 227 -27.29 6.52 20.68
N CYS A 228 -27.08 7.43 19.71
CA CYS A 228 -27.75 7.34 18.40
C CYS A 228 -27.26 6.14 17.57
N GLN A 229 -26.06 5.60 17.85
CA GLN A 229 -25.36 4.63 17.01
C GLN A 229 -25.23 5.06 15.53
N CYS A 230 -25.26 6.37 15.32
CA CYS A 230 -25.05 7.06 14.05
C CYS A 230 -23.56 7.41 13.89
N VAL A 231 -23.13 7.67 12.66
CA VAL A 231 -21.75 8.06 12.32
C VAL A 231 -21.69 9.57 12.15
N VAL A 232 -20.88 10.26 12.95
CA VAL A 232 -20.76 11.73 12.88
C VAL A 232 -19.44 12.11 12.23
N HIS A 233 -19.49 12.59 11.00
CA HIS A 233 -18.37 13.24 10.33
C HIS A 233 -18.30 14.71 10.75
N THR A 234 -17.11 15.18 11.10
CA THR A 234 -16.89 16.54 11.56
C THR A 234 -15.92 17.27 10.63
N ILE A 235 -16.32 18.46 10.17
CA ILE A 235 -15.55 19.35 9.30
C ILE A 235 -15.33 20.68 10.02
N ALA A 236 -14.11 20.91 10.50
CA ALA A 236 -13.72 22.19 11.08
C ALA A 236 -13.25 23.16 10.00
N LEU A 237 -13.73 24.40 10.03
CA LEU A 237 -13.39 25.44 9.07
C LEU A 237 -12.63 26.59 9.74
N GLY A 238 -11.42 26.87 9.26
CA GLY A 238 -10.62 28.03 9.64
C GLY A 238 -9.83 27.87 10.93
N ASN A 239 -10.51 27.67 12.07
CA ASN A 239 -9.87 27.58 13.38
C ASN A 239 -9.52 26.14 13.77
N THR A 240 -8.50 25.97 14.61
CA THR A 240 -8.15 24.68 15.22
C THR A 240 -9.35 24.11 15.99
N PRO A 241 -9.89 22.93 15.64
CA PRO A 241 -11.02 22.33 16.34
C PRO A 241 -10.77 22.13 17.83
N THR A 242 -11.84 22.24 18.62
CA THR A 242 -11.81 21.96 20.06
C THR A 242 -11.74 20.46 20.33
N MET A 243 -11.24 20.07 21.51
CA MET A 243 -11.14 18.66 21.91
C MET A 243 -12.50 17.94 21.91
N GLU A 244 -13.57 18.63 22.30
CA GLU A 244 -14.94 18.11 22.27
C GLU A 244 -15.39 17.78 20.84
N PHE A 245 -15.04 18.63 19.86
CA PHE A 245 -15.36 18.42 18.46
C PHE A 245 -14.69 17.16 17.88
N GLU A 246 -13.48 16.85 18.34
CA GLU A 246 -12.74 15.66 17.93
C GLU A 246 -13.34 14.38 18.53
N GLN A 247 -13.80 14.44 19.77
CA GLN A 247 -14.40 13.29 20.45
C GLN A 247 -15.71 12.83 19.80
N LEU A 248 -16.47 13.73 19.17
CA LEU A 248 -17.73 13.39 18.49
C LEU A 248 -17.53 12.39 17.34
N SER A 249 -16.60 12.66 16.44
CA SER A 249 -16.29 11.76 15.33
C SER A 249 -15.47 10.54 15.77
N ALA A 250 -14.54 10.70 16.72
CA ALA A 250 -13.77 9.58 17.25
C ALA A 250 -14.65 8.52 17.92
N SER A 251 -15.65 8.93 18.70
CA SER A 251 -16.55 8.01 19.42
C SER A 251 -17.53 7.28 18.51
N THR A 252 -17.75 7.76 17.29
CA THR A 252 -18.70 7.17 16.32
C THR A 252 -18.02 6.50 15.12
N GLY A 253 -16.68 6.53 15.06
CA GLY A 253 -15.92 6.06 13.90
C GLY A 253 -16.05 6.98 12.67
N GLY A 254 -16.56 8.20 12.87
CA GLY A 254 -16.68 9.22 11.84
C GLY A 254 -15.35 9.85 11.45
N LEU A 255 -15.39 10.67 10.39
CA LEU A 255 -14.19 11.34 9.88
C LEU A 255 -13.96 12.65 10.62
N GLN A 256 -12.69 12.94 10.92
CA GLN A 256 -12.22 14.24 11.41
C GLN A 256 -11.56 14.99 10.25
N LEU A 257 -12.21 16.04 9.78
CA LEU A 257 -11.81 16.80 8.61
C LEU A 257 -11.64 18.28 8.97
N PHE A 258 -10.74 18.95 8.25
CA PHE A 258 -10.31 20.30 8.55
C PHE A 258 -10.01 21.00 7.23
N ALA A 259 -10.50 22.23 7.12
CA ALA A 259 -10.24 23.10 5.99
C ALA A 259 -9.67 24.42 6.52
N THR A 260 -8.51 24.82 6.00
CA THR A 260 -7.88 26.09 6.36
C THR A 260 -8.72 27.28 5.88
N ASP A 261 -8.51 28.44 6.49
CA ASP A 261 -9.03 29.72 5.99
C ASP A 261 -8.32 30.21 4.72
N ASN A 262 -7.25 29.53 4.29
CA ASN A 262 -6.55 29.89 3.06
C ASN A 262 -7.52 29.72 1.89
N VAL A 263 -7.86 30.84 1.28
CA VAL A 263 -8.77 30.90 0.12
C VAL A 263 -8.18 30.24 -1.13
N ASP A 264 -6.86 30.05 -1.16
CA ASP A 264 -6.13 29.25 -2.13
C ASP A 264 -6.03 27.76 -1.73
N SER A 265 -6.94 27.25 -0.88
CA SER A 265 -7.03 25.82 -0.51
C SER A 265 -8.35 25.19 -0.94
N ASN A 266 -8.26 23.98 -1.48
CA ASN A 266 -9.40 23.11 -1.79
C ASN A 266 -9.84 22.24 -0.61
N GLY A 267 -9.24 22.41 0.58
CA GLY A 267 -9.41 21.50 1.71
C GLY A 267 -10.88 21.25 2.08
N LEU A 268 -11.76 22.22 1.91
CA LEU A 268 -13.19 22.04 2.21
C LEU A 268 -13.89 21.15 1.18
N VAL A 269 -13.65 21.37 -0.12
CA VAL A 269 -14.20 20.51 -1.18
C VAL A 269 -13.64 19.10 -1.04
N ASP A 270 -12.33 18.99 -0.78
CA ASP A 270 -11.64 17.72 -0.55
C ASP A 270 -12.23 16.98 0.69
N ALA A 271 -12.53 17.68 1.78
CA ALA A 271 -13.21 17.13 2.94
C ALA A 271 -14.59 16.54 2.59
N PHE A 272 -15.43 17.25 1.84
CA PHE A 272 -16.73 16.73 1.44
C PHE A 272 -16.64 15.55 0.46
N THR A 273 -15.61 15.48 -0.38
CA THR A 273 -15.42 14.30 -1.22
C THR A 273 -15.07 13.05 -0.40
N LEU A 274 -14.44 13.20 0.77
CA LEU A 274 -14.15 12.08 1.68
C LEU A 274 -15.40 11.51 2.35
N THR A 275 -16.44 12.31 2.48
CA THR A 275 -17.76 11.87 2.96
C THR A 275 -18.62 11.29 1.83
N GLY A 276 -18.03 10.86 0.70
CA GLY A 276 -18.72 10.06 -0.32
C GLY A 276 -18.98 8.61 0.13
N ASN A 277 -19.58 7.80 -0.73
CA ASN A 277 -19.88 6.38 -0.41
C ASN A 277 -18.61 5.59 -0.01
N ARG A 278 -18.68 4.86 1.11
CA ARG A 278 -17.58 4.04 1.67
C ARG A 278 -17.95 2.57 1.88
N ASP A 279 -19.09 2.13 1.34
CA ASP A 279 -19.58 0.75 1.40
C ASP A 279 -18.74 -0.26 0.59
N GLY A 280 -17.74 0.22 -0.15
CA GLY A 280 -16.88 -0.58 -1.03
C GLY A 280 -17.49 -0.85 -2.42
N ASN A 281 -18.68 -0.30 -2.70
CA ASN A 281 -19.31 -0.35 -4.00
C ASN A 281 -18.69 0.68 -4.95
N TRP A 282 -17.65 0.26 -5.66
CA TRP A 282 -16.96 1.08 -6.62
C TRP A 282 -17.83 1.52 -7.82
N GLU A 283 -18.98 0.89 -8.07
CA GLU A 283 -19.89 1.26 -9.17
C GLU A 283 -20.64 2.57 -8.89
N SER A 284 -20.91 2.90 -7.62
CA SER A 284 -21.57 4.14 -7.21
C SER A 284 -20.60 5.22 -6.72
N MET A 285 -19.31 4.91 -6.66
CA MET A 285 -18.27 5.83 -6.16
C MET A 285 -17.97 6.95 -7.16
N VAL A 286 -17.79 8.16 -6.63
CA VAL A 286 -17.24 9.30 -7.38
C VAL A 286 -15.74 9.26 -7.33
N ILE A 287 -15.11 9.34 -8.50
CA ILE A 287 -13.66 9.33 -8.64
C ILE A 287 -13.20 10.75 -8.93
N GLN A 288 -12.41 11.30 -8.02
CA GLN A 288 -11.79 12.61 -8.19
C GLN A 288 -10.52 12.46 -9.04
N LEU A 289 -10.48 13.19 -10.15
CA LEU A 289 -9.37 13.16 -11.10
C LEU A 289 -8.40 14.31 -10.83
N GLU A 290 -8.94 15.44 -10.39
CA GLU A 290 -8.15 16.64 -10.05
C GLU A 290 -8.87 17.49 -9.01
N SER A 291 -8.08 18.09 -8.11
CA SER A 291 -8.51 19.09 -7.13
C SER A 291 -7.41 20.12 -6.91
N LYS A 292 -7.54 21.27 -7.58
CA LYS A 292 -6.58 22.38 -7.47
C LYS A 292 -7.27 23.67 -7.04
N ALA A 293 -6.62 24.39 -6.16
CA ALA A 293 -6.87 25.80 -5.91
C ALA A 293 -5.81 26.62 -6.63
N PHE A 294 -6.19 27.78 -7.15
CA PHE A 294 -5.25 28.71 -7.75
C PHE A 294 -5.77 30.14 -7.65
N SER A 295 -4.81 31.03 -7.48
CA SER A 295 -5.00 32.46 -7.62
C SER A 295 -4.55 32.90 -9.00
N ILE A 296 -5.38 33.64 -9.72
CA ILE A 296 -5.06 34.19 -11.05
C ILE A 296 -5.14 35.72 -11.00
N ASP A 297 -4.01 36.38 -11.26
CA ASP A 297 -3.96 37.84 -11.42
C ASP A 297 -4.69 38.27 -12.71
N VAL A 298 -4.96 39.56 -12.86
CA VAL A 298 -5.69 40.10 -14.03
C VAL A 298 -4.89 39.85 -15.31
N GLU A 299 -5.56 39.42 -16.39
CA GLU A 299 -4.98 39.04 -17.69
C GLU A 299 -4.08 37.79 -17.68
N GLU A 300 -3.86 37.17 -16.51
CA GLU A 300 -3.13 35.91 -16.38
C GLU A 300 -4.06 34.69 -16.58
N TYR A 301 -3.44 33.52 -16.73
CA TYR A 301 -4.16 32.26 -16.92
C TYR A 301 -3.46 31.08 -16.26
N VAL A 302 -4.27 30.05 -15.98
CA VAL A 302 -3.80 28.72 -15.61
C VAL A 302 -4.23 27.72 -16.67
N GLN A 303 -3.39 26.73 -16.92
CA GLN A 303 -3.70 25.61 -17.80
C GLN A 303 -3.24 24.29 -17.18
N GLY A 304 -3.87 23.20 -17.60
CA GLY A 304 -3.48 21.86 -17.19
C GLY A 304 -4.14 20.78 -18.02
N THR A 305 -3.90 19.54 -17.66
CA THR A 305 -4.45 18.37 -18.37
C THR A 305 -4.77 17.26 -17.38
N VAL A 306 -5.97 16.69 -17.53
CA VAL A 306 -6.45 15.53 -16.79
C VAL A 306 -6.54 14.35 -17.73
N TYR A 307 -6.05 13.18 -17.30
CA TYR A 307 -6.06 11.97 -18.11
C TYR A 307 -7.16 11.02 -17.63
N LEU A 308 -8.10 10.71 -18.52
CA LEU A 308 -9.15 9.72 -18.30
C LEU A 308 -8.76 8.40 -18.96
N ASP A 309 -8.72 7.33 -18.19
CA ASP A 309 -8.59 5.96 -18.71
C ASP A 309 -9.97 5.39 -19.08
N SER A 310 -9.98 4.28 -19.82
CA SER A 310 -11.21 3.64 -20.32
C SER A 310 -12.19 3.13 -19.26
N THR A 311 -11.79 3.03 -17.99
CA THR A 311 -12.68 2.49 -16.94
C THR A 311 -13.65 3.53 -16.38
N ILE A 312 -13.40 4.80 -16.67
CA ILE A 312 -14.20 5.93 -16.22
C ILE A 312 -14.69 6.76 -17.41
N GLY A 313 -15.66 7.63 -17.15
CA GLY A 313 -16.15 8.60 -18.14
C GLY A 313 -17.65 8.86 -18.02
N ASN A 314 -18.38 8.11 -17.21
CA ASN A 314 -19.77 8.43 -16.94
C ASN A 314 -19.86 9.61 -15.96
N ASP A 315 -20.89 10.45 -16.10
CA ASP A 315 -21.12 11.64 -15.25
C ASP A 315 -19.87 12.50 -15.02
N THR A 316 -19.03 12.67 -16.05
CA THR A 316 -17.81 13.47 -15.94
C THR A 316 -18.17 14.95 -15.82
N LYS A 317 -17.70 15.60 -14.76
CA LYS A 317 -18.00 16.99 -14.45
C LYS A 317 -16.72 17.79 -14.20
N PHE A 318 -16.66 18.98 -14.79
CA PHE A 318 -15.67 20.01 -14.47
C PHE A 318 -16.38 21.12 -13.72
N VAL A 319 -15.93 21.39 -12.50
CA VAL A 319 -16.50 22.46 -11.67
C VAL A 319 -15.43 23.45 -11.32
N VAL A 320 -15.72 24.72 -11.60
CA VAL A 320 -14.89 25.85 -11.18
C VAL A 320 -15.69 26.66 -10.16
N THR A 321 -15.15 26.86 -8.96
CA THR A 321 -15.75 27.77 -7.97
C THR A 321 -14.99 29.09 -7.93
N GLY A 322 -15.66 30.15 -7.45
CA GLY A 322 -15.13 31.51 -7.39
C GLY A 322 -15.33 32.30 -8.69
N VAL A 323 -16.02 31.73 -9.68
CA VAL A 323 -16.34 32.41 -10.94
C VAL A 323 -17.53 33.34 -10.72
N THR A 324 -17.33 34.63 -10.95
CA THR A 324 -18.42 35.61 -11.09
C THR A 324 -18.77 35.77 -12.57
N ASN A 325 -20.04 36.01 -12.90
CA ASN A 325 -20.49 35.98 -14.28
C ASN A 325 -19.77 37.04 -15.14
N GLY A 326 -19.17 36.62 -16.26
CA GLY A 326 -18.50 37.50 -17.23
C GLY A 326 -17.05 37.90 -16.92
N SER A 327 -16.42 37.37 -15.86
CA SER A 327 -15.05 37.74 -15.46
C SER A 327 -13.96 36.72 -15.84
N MET A 328 -14.32 35.58 -16.42
CA MET A 328 -13.37 34.49 -16.70
C MET A 328 -13.51 33.90 -18.10
N ARG A 329 -12.38 33.63 -18.76
CA ARG A 329 -12.27 32.78 -19.95
C ARG A 329 -12.03 31.34 -19.55
N ILE A 330 -13.01 30.48 -19.79
CA ILE A 330 -12.88 29.03 -19.54
C ILE A 330 -12.96 28.30 -20.88
N LEU A 331 -11.97 27.45 -21.15
CA LEU A 331 -11.89 26.58 -22.31
C LEU A 331 -11.47 25.18 -21.85
N ILE A 332 -12.28 24.17 -22.15
CA ILE A 332 -11.95 22.76 -21.98
C ILE A 332 -11.90 22.11 -23.34
N THR A 333 -10.83 21.38 -23.64
CA THR A 333 -10.66 20.66 -24.90
C THR A 333 -10.59 19.17 -24.63
N SER A 334 -11.48 18.41 -25.28
CA SER A 334 -11.52 16.95 -25.20
C SER A 334 -10.43 16.29 -26.05
N PRO A 335 -10.16 14.98 -25.86
CA PRO A 335 -9.15 14.25 -26.63
C PRO A 335 -9.36 14.24 -28.15
N ASN A 336 -10.59 14.47 -28.63
CA ASN A 336 -10.91 14.56 -30.06
C ASN A 336 -10.97 16.00 -30.59
N GLY A 337 -10.54 16.99 -29.82
CA GLY A 337 -10.46 18.40 -30.22
C GLY A 337 -11.78 19.17 -30.12
N ARG A 338 -12.81 18.64 -29.46
CA ARG A 338 -14.02 19.42 -29.17
C ARG A 338 -13.72 20.39 -28.03
N ALA A 339 -13.94 21.67 -28.30
CA ALA A 339 -13.84 22.74 -27.33
C ALA A 339 -15.19 22.97 -26.63
N TYR A 340 -15.14 23.19 -25.32
CA TYR A 340 -16.23 23.65 -24.47
C TYR A 340 -15.82 24.99 -23.89
N ASN A 341 -16.65 26.01 -24.12
CA ASN A 341 -16.38 27.38 -23.69
C ASN A 341 -17.25 27.73 -22.49
N ALA A 342 -17.07 28.94 -21.93
CA ALA A 342 -17.89 29.45 -20.83
C ALA A 342 -19.42 29.34 -21.05
N SER A 343 -19.90 29.40 -22.29
CA SER A 343 -21.32 29.23 -22.63
C SER A 343 -21.87 27.82 -22.42
N ASP A 344 -21.00 26.81 -22.41
CA ASP A 344 -21.39 25.41 -22.17
C ASP A 344 -21.52 25.09 -20.67
N PHE A 345 -21.06 26.00 -19.81
CA PHE A 345 -21.14 25.84 -18.36
C PHE A 345 -22.49 26.33 -17.85
N ASN A 346 -23.06 25.59 -16.90
CA ASN A 346 -24.14 26.06 -16.06
C ASN A 346 -23.54 26.88 -14.91
N VAL A 347 -23.80 28.18 -14.89
CA VAL A 347 -23.29 29.12 -13.89
C VAL A 347 -24.36 29.37 -12.85
N ASP A 348 -24.05 29.03 -11.60
CA ASP A 348 -24.86 29.42 -10.45
C ASP A 348 -24.24 30.64 -9.77
N ALA A 349 -24.85 31.80 -10.00
CA ALA A 349 -24.40 33.07 -9.45
C ALA A 349 -24.63 33.19 -7.93
N ASN A 350 -25.51 32.38 -7.34
CA ASN A 350 -25.72 32.41 -5.89
C ASN A 350 -24.54 31.76 -5.16
N PHE A 351 -23.96 30.71 -5.76
CA PHE A 351 -22.85 29.97 -5.20
C PHE A 351 -21.50 30.33 -5.83
N ASN A 352 -21.45 31.18 -6.86
CA ASN A 352 -20.25 31.44 -7.67
C ASN A 352 -19.61 30.13 -8.18
N THR A 353 -20.44 29.19 -8.65
CA THR A 353 -19.99 27.90 -9.20
C THR A 353 -20.34 27.83 -10.68
N SER A 354 -19.41 27.31 -11.47
CA SER A 354 -19.59 27.05 -12.90
C SER A 354 -19.37 25.57 -13.15
N ARG A 355 -20.37 24.87 -13.69
CA ARG A 355 -20.34 23.42 -13.90
C ARG A 355 -20.53 23.05 -15.36
N LEU A 356 -19.60 22.29 -15.90
CA LEU A 356 -19.74 21.60 -17.18
C LEU A 356 -19.96 20.11 -16.91
N THR A 357 -21.06 19.56 -17.41
CA THR A 357 -21.32 18.12 -17.44
C THR A 357 -21.07 17.60 -18.85
N ILE A 358 -20.18 16.63 -19.00
CA ILE A 358 -19.90 16.03 -20.31
C ILE A 358 -21.06 15.11 -20.69
N PRO A 359 -21.66 15.29 -21.89
CA PRO A 359 -22.79 14.47 -22.30
C PRO A 359 -22.35 13.04 -22.62
N GLY A 360 -23.04 12.05 -22.05
CA GLY A 360 -22.76 10.63 -22.25
C GLY A 360 -21.47 10.19 -21.56
N ILE A 361 -20.78 9.23 -22.17
CA ILE A 361 -19.48 8.74 -21.66
C ILE A 361 -18.38 9.61 -22.23
N ALA A 362 -17.67 10.32 -21.35
CA ALA A 362 -16.49 11.10 -21.68
C ALA A 362 -15.42 10.20 -22.32
N LYS A 363 -14.81 10.71 -23.39
CA LYS A 363 -13.81 9.95 -24.15
C LYS A 363 -12.52 9.78 -23.33
N PRO A 364 -11.94 8.57 -23.28
CA PRO A 364 -10.63 8.35 -22.69
C PRO A 364 -9.54 9.14 -23.42
N GLY A 365 -8.53 9.57 -22.67
CA GLY A 365 -7.39 10.36 -23.14
C GLY A 365 -7.20 11.69 -22.39
N PRO A 366 -6.37 12.58 -22.94
CA PRO A 366 -6.06 13.88 -22.32
C PRO A 366 -7.20 14.88 -22.51
N TRP A 367 -7.67 15.46 -21.41
CA TRP A 367 -8.57 16.60 -21.36
C TRP A 367 -7.81 17.82 -20.87
N SER A 368 -7.58 18.79 -21.75
CA SER A 368 -6.85 20.01 -21.38
C SER A 368 -7.82 21.11 -20.98
N TYR A 369 -7.50 21.86 -19.93
CA TYR A 369 -8.26 23.03 -19.50
C TYR A 369 -7.39 24.27 -19.53
N PHE A 370 -8.03 25.41 -19.81
CA PHE A 370 -7.49 26.76 -19.75
C PHE A 370 -8.49 27.65 -19.02
N ILE A 371 -8.03 28.37 -18.01
CA ILE A 371 -8.84 29.29 -17.21
C ILE A 371 -8.06 30.61 -17.10
N GLY A 372 -8.57 31.67 -17.70
CA GLY A 372 -7.97 33.01 -17.71
C GLY A 372 -8.84 34.06 -17.04
N ASN A 373 -8.23 34.99 -16.32
CA ASN A 373 -8.93 36.05 -15.58
C ASN A 373 -9.04 37.32 -16.43
N ASP A 374 -10.25 37.61 -16.91
CA ASP A 374 -10.59 38.83 -17.65
C ASP A 374 -11.29 39.87 -16.77
N GLY A 375 -11.33 39.62 -15.46
CA GLY A 375 -11.88 40.51 -14.46
C GLY A 375 -11.01 41.73 -14.20
N GLN A 376 -11.44 42.54 -13.23
CA GLN A 376 -10.74 43.76 -12.83
C GLN A 376 -9.89 43.57 -11.55
N ALA A 377 -9.90 42.36 -10.97
CA ALA A 377 -9.19 42.02 -9.75
C ALA A 377 -8.70 40.57 -9.79
N ARG A 378 -7.73 40.27 -8.93
CA ARG A 378 -7.22 38.91 -8.69
C ARG A 378 -8.37 37.98 -8.30
N ALA A 379 -8.43 36.82 -8.95
CA ALA A 379 -9.48 35.81 -8.75
C ALA A 379 -8.91 34.60 -8.02
N LEU A 380 -9.65 34.11 -7.02
CA LEU A 380 -9.33 32.92 -6.23
C LEU A 380 -10.29 31.82 -6.64
N LEU A 381 -9.78 30.77 -7.25
CA LEU A 381 -10.58 29.74 -7.90
C LEU A 381 -10.19 28.35 -7.44
N THR A 382 -11.17 27.45 -7.50
CA THR A 382 -10.94 26.02 -7.34
C THR A 382 -11.42 25.28 -8.58
N LEU A 383 -10.67 24.29 -9.03
CA LEU A 383 -11.05 23.35 -10.07
C LEU A 383 -11.19 21.97 -9.44
N ALA A 384 -12.37 21.37 -9.58
CA ALA A 384 -12.63 19.98 -9.26
C ALA A 384 -13.08 19.24 -10.54
N VAL A 385 -12.40 18.14 -10.84
CA VAL A 385 -12.77 17.25 -11.95
C VAL A 385 -13.13 15.89 -11.39
N THR A 386 -14.35 15.45 -11.62
CA THR A 386 -14.88 14.19 -11.11
C THR A 386 -15.47 13.35 -12.24
N SER A 387 -15.46 12.03 -12.06
CA SER A 387 -16.06 11.08 -12.99
C SER A 387 -16.54 9.84 -12.25
N ARG A 388 -17.42 9.07 -12.90
CA ARG A 388 -17.88 7.75 -12.46
C ARG A 388 -17.45 6.67 -13.46
N VAL A 389 -17.61 5.43 -13.02
CA VAL A 389 -17.36 4.21 -13.79
C VAL A 389 -18.12 4.25 -15.11
N ALA A 390 -17.42 3.95 -16.21
CA ALA A 390 -18.01 3.94 -17.55
C ALA A 390 -18.78 2.66 -17.86
N SER A 391 -18.40 1.51 -17.28
CA SER A 391 -19.03 0.22 -17.56
C SER A 391 -19.07 -0.66 -16.30
N PRO A 392 -20.24 -1.25 -15.96
CA PRO A 392 -20.36 -2.19 -14.85
C PRO A 392 -19.42 -3.40 -15.02
N GLY A 393 -18.97 -3.97 -13.91
CA GLY A 393 -18.09 -5.15 -13.87
C GLY A 393 -16.57 -4.94 -14.06
N VAL A 394 -16.09 -3.76 -14.48
CA VAL A 394 -14.64 -3.45 -14.49
C VAL A 394 -14.31 -2.42 -13.41
N PRO A 395 -13.55 -2.78 -12.36
CA PRO A 395 -13.22 -1.82 -11.32
C PRO A 395 -12.34 -0.70 -11.89
N PRO A 396 -12.57 0.55 -11.47
CA PRO A 396 -11.79 1.68 -11.93
C PRO A 396 -10.39 1.66 -11.32
N ILE A 397 -9.44 2.34 -11.97
CA ILE A 397 -8.20 2.71 -11.29
C ILE A 397 -8.59 3.66 -10.14
N GLY A 398 -8.24 3.29 -8.91
CA GLY A 398 -8.56 4.02 -7.69
C GLY A 398 -7.31 4.33 -6.88
N VAL A 399 -7.44 5.33 -6.01
CA VAL A 399 -6.40 5.70 -5.05
C VAL A 399 -7.02 5.67 -3.65
N THR A 400 -6.46 4.86 -2.76
CA THR A 400 -6.83 4.84 -1.34
C THR A 400 -5.70 5.41 -0.53
N VAL A 401 -6.00 6.39 0.31
CA VAL A 401 -5.00 7.12 1.10
C VAL A 401 -5.19 6.79 2.58
N ARG A 402 -4.08 6.63 3.30
CA ARG A 402 -4.06 6.38 4.74
C ARG A 402 -2.90 7.11 5.41
N VAL A 403 -3.11 7.51 6.66
CA VAL A 403 -2.08 8.01 7.56
C VAL A 403 -1.87 6.97 8.67
N SER A 404 -0.64 6.78 9.12
CA SER A 404 -0.32 5.83 10.18
C SER A 404 0.67 6.42 11.18
N GLY A 405 0.56 5.98 12.45
CA GLY A 405 1.43 6.42 13.54
C GLY A 405 1.05 7.77 14.17
N THR A 406 -0.22 8.17 14.25
CA THR A 406 -0.57 9.48 14.83
C THR A 406 -0.44 9.54 16.36
N GLU A 407 -0.75 8.45 17.08
CA GLU A 407 -0.68 8.40 18.56
C GLU A 407 0.61 7.72 19.06
N GLU A 408 0.97 6.56 18.49
CA GLU A 408 2.20 5.82 18.82
C GLU A 408 3.48 6.58 18.44
N ALA A 409 3.48 7.32 17.32
CA ALA A 409 4.69 8.03 16.88
C ALA A 409 4.97 9.28 17.72
N ALA A 410 3.93 9.90 18.31
CA ALA A 410 4.09 10.96 19.29
C ALA A 410 4.70 10.46 20.62
N ALA A 411 4.34 9.24 21.06
CA ALA A 411 4.92 8.62 22.26
C ALA A 411 6.36 8.13 22.03
N GLN A 412 6.66 7.63 20.83
CA GLN A 412 7.97 7.03 20.49
C GLN A 412 8.91 7.96 19.72
N ARG A 413 8.53 9.22 19.49
CA ARG A 413 9.26 10.18 18.63
C ARG A 413 9.59 9.61 17.24
N ARG A 414 8.65 8.88 16.65
CA ARG A 414 8.74 8.43 15.26
C ARG A 414 8.00 9.45 14.38
N PRO A 415 8.38 9.60 13.09
CA PRO A 415 7.59 10.41 12.17
C PRO A 415 6.31 9.69 11.74
N VAL A 416 5.27 10.46 11.44
CA VAL A 416 4.01 9.98 10.83
C VAL A 416 4.30 9.44 9.43
N SER A 417 3.71 8.31 9.05
CA SER A 417 3.82 7.76 7.69
C SER A 417 2.55 8.03 6.88
N LEU A 418 2.75 8.49 5.65
CA LEU A 418 1.71 8.72 4.66
C LEU A 418 1.75 7.58 3.65
N HIS A 419 0.60 7.00 3.33
CA HIS A 419 0.47 5.86 2.41
C HIS A 419 -0.61 6.13 1.36
N ALA A 420 -0.31 5.76 0.11
CA ALA A 420 -1.22 5.86 -1.03
C ALA A 420 -1.19 4.56 -1.83
N LEU A 421 -2.28 3.79 -1.76
CA LEU A 421 -2.48 2.62 -2.59
C LEU A 421 -3.04 3.05 -3.95
N VAL A 422 -2.31 2.74 -5.03
CA VAL A 422 -2.74 2.92 -6.41
C VAL A 422 -3.02 1.55 -7.02
N ALA A 423 -4.29 1.27 -7.32
CA ALA A 423 -4.70 -0.06 -7.76
C ALA A 423 -5.94 -0.01 -8.65
N GLN A 424 -6.15 -1.08 -9.42
CA GLN A 424 -7.38 -1.36 -10.13
C GLN A 424 -7.95 -2.70 -9.66
N GLY A 425 -9.00 -2.65 -8.83
CA GLY A 425 -9.47 -3.81 -8.09
C GLY A 425 -8.35 -4.39 -7.22
N PHE A 426 -7.99 -5.65 -7.45
CA PHE A 426 -6.90 -6.33 -6.72
C PHE A 426 -5.51 -6.20 -7.37
N ARG A 427 -5.42 -5.52 -8.53
CA ARG A 427 -4.15 -5.34 -9.25
C ARG A 427 -3.50 -4.04 -8.83
N ALA A 428 -2.28 -4.10 -8.31
CA ALA A 428 -1.53 -2.90 -7.97
C ALA A 428 -0.97 -2.23 -9.22
N ILE A 429 -0.63 -0.95 -9.09
CA ILE A 429 -0.01 -0.18 -10.17
C ILE A 429 1.31 0.39 -9.64
N SER A 430 2.42 -0.11 -10.19
CA SER A 430 3.76 0.40 -9.92
C SER A 430 4.21 1.39 -11.01
N GLY A 431 5.18 2.25 -10.68
CA GLY A 431 5.76 3.25 -11.59
C GLY A 431 4.92 4.53 -11.79
N ALA A 432 3.91 4.78 -10.96
CA ALA A 432 3.11 6.00 -10.99
C ALA A 432 3.86 7.16 -10.32
N ASN A 433 3.62 8.38 -10.79
CA ASN A 433 4.11 9.57 -10.14
C ASN A 433 3.11 9.99 -9.06
N VAL A 434 3.48 9.82 -7.80
CA VAL A 434 2.62 10.08 -6.64
C VAL A 434 3.20 11.22 -5.80
N THR A 435 2.44 12.30 -5.65
CA THR A 435 2.82 13.45 -4.84
C THR A 435 1.81 13.66 -3.71
N ALA A 436 2.30 13.61 -2.48
CA ALA A 436 1.56 14.04 -1.30
C ALA A 436 1.63 15.56 -1.17
N VAL A 437 0.48 16.21 -0.97
CA VAL A 437 0.33 17.63 -0.64
C VAL A 437 -0.19 17.70 0.79
N VAL A 438 0.61 18.27 1.68
CA VAL A 438 0.27 18.44 3.10
C VAL A 438 0.08 19.92 3.38
N GLU A 439 -1.13 20.32 3.75
CA GLU A 439 -1.47 21.72 4.04
C GLU A 439 -1.58 21.93 5.55
N VAL A 440 -1.07 23.07 6.02
CA VAL A 440 -1.10 23.50 7.42
C VAL A 440 -1.65 24.93 7.49
N PRO A 441 -2.47 25.29 8.50
CA PRO A 441 -2.95 26.66 8.68
C PRO A 441 -1.80 27.67 8.72
N GLY A 442 -1.94 28.76 7.96
CA GLY A 442 -1.02 29.89 8.01
C GLY A 442 0.37 29.64 7.41
N ALA A 443 0.61 28.52 6.71
CA ALA A 443 1.83 28.31 5.94
C ALA A 443 1.54 27.73 4.55
N ASP A 444 2.58 27.73 3.71
CA ASP A 444 2.54 27.08 2.40
C ASP A 444 2.45 25.56 2.53
N ALA A 445 1.87 24.91 1.51
CA ALA A 445 1.74 23.47 1.47
C ALA A 445 3.09 22.78 1.22
N PHE A 446 3.31 21.64 1.89
CA PHE A 446 4.46 20.78 1.65
C PHE A 446 4.17 19.79 0.53
N HIS A 447 5.09 19.66 -0.41
CA HIS A 447 5.00 18.70 -1.51
C HIS A 447 6.03 17.58 -1.32
N LEU A 448 5.55 16.33 -1.21
CA LEU A 448 6.39 15.16 -0.93
C LEU A 448 6.19 14.12 -2.02
N GLN A 449 7.27 13.72 -2.69
CA GLN A 449 7.22 12.62 -3.63
C GLN A 449 7.07 11.29 -2.87
N MET A 450 6.00 10.54 -3.08
CA MET A 450 5.82 9.22 -2.47
C MET A 450 6.46 8.14 -3.36
N LEU A 451 7.02 7.10 -2.76
CA LEU A 451 7.78 6.07 -3.46
C LEU A 451 7.24 4.67 -3.13
N ASP A 452 7.23 3.81 -4.14
CA ASP A 452 6.96 2.36 -4.07
C ASP A 452 8.28 1.65 -4.44
N ASN A 453 9.25 1.70 -3.53
CA ASN A 453 10.65 1.27 -3.75
C ASN A 453 11.16 0.24 -2.74
N GLY A 454 10.34 -0.17 -1.78
CA GLY A 454 10.64 -1.10 -0.69
C GLY A 454 11.64 -0.56 0.34
N ALA A 455 11.71 0.77 0.52
CA ALA A 455 12.59 1.41 1.49
C ALA A 455 11.88 2.53 2.28
N GLY A 456 12.39 2.80 3.49
CA GLY A 456 11.85 3.87 4.34
C GLY A 456 10.45 3.54 4.84
N ALA A 457 9.49 4.45 4.61
CA ALA A 457 8.09 4.22 4.93
C ALA A 457 7.44 3.13 4.07
N ASP A 458 8.04 2.81 2.91
CA ASP A 458 7.57 1.74 2.05
C ASP A 458 8.26 0.41 2.37
N VAL A 459 7.46 -0.63 2.60
CA VAL A 459 7.93 -1.93 3.10
C VAL A 459 8.15 -2.91 1.95
N ILE A 460 7.33 -2.85 0.89
CA ILE A 460 7.34 -3.82 -0.20
C ILE A 460 7.38 -3.07 -1.52
N LYS A 461 8.46 -3.26 -2.26
CA LYS A 461 8.63 -2.66 -3.58
C LYS A 461 7.63 -3.21 -4.60
N ASP A 462 7.14 -2.31 -5.45
CA ASP A 462 6.24 -2.54 -6.59
C ASP A 462 4.88 -3.16 -6.18
N ASP A 463 4.42 -2.94 -4.95
CA ASP A 463 3.13 -3.45 -4.46
C ASP A 463 1.96 -2.46 -4.65
N GLY A 464 2.23 -1.32 -5.26
CA GLY A 464 1.28 -0.24 -5.51
C GLY A 464 1.02 0.66 -4.29
N ILE A 465 1.69 0.45 -3.17
CA ILE A 465 1.59 1.30 -1.97
C ILE A 465 2.77 2.27 -1.96
N TYR A 466 2.51 3.50 -2.40
CA TYR A 466 3.49 4.57 -2.35
C TYR A 466 3.48 5.16 -0.96
N SER A 467 4.65 5.28 -0.34
CA SER A 467 4.75 5.70 1.05
C SER A 467 5.84 6.76 1.26
N ARG A 468 5.67 7.58 2.30
CA ARG A 468 6.69 8.52 2.77
C ARG A 468 6.50 8.93 4.22
N TYR A 469 7.58 9.16 4.96
CA TYR A 469 7.49 9.81 6.28
C TYR A 469 7.32 11.31 6.16
N PHE A 470 6.45 11.88 7.00
CA PHE A 470 6.32 13.32 7.16
C PHE A 470 7.33 13.81 8.20
N THR A 471 8.37 14.50 7.73
CA THR A 471 9.50 14.98 8.55
C THR A 471 9.74 16.50 8.46
N GLN A 472 8.74 17.29 8.04
CA GLN A 472 8.82 18.75 7.99
C GLN A 472 7.90 19.37 9.05
N ASN A 473 8.39 20.38 9.78
CA ASN A 473 7.59 21.13 10.75
C ASN A 473 7.20 22.49 10.18
N SER A 474 6.04 23.00 10.59
CA SER A 474 5.61 24.37 10.29
C SER A 474 5.95 25.31 11.44
N ASP A 475 6.53 26.47 11.12
CA ASP A 475 6.72 27.57 12.08
C ASP A 475 5.39 28.28 12.43
N ALA A 476 4.28 27.94 11.74
CA ALA A 476 2.97 28.57 11.93
C ALA A 476 2.26 28.17 13.24
N GLY A 477 2.85 27.28 14.05
CA GLY A 477 2.36 26.95 15.40
C GLY A 477 1.10 26.08 15.45
N SER A 478 0.57 25.63 14.31
CA SER A 478 -0.52 24.64 14.25
C SER A 478 0.04 23.22 14.32
N ASP A 479 -0.61 22.36 15.10
CA ASP A 479 -0.35 20.93 15.16
C ASP A 479 -1.25 20.11 14.22
N GLN A 480 -2.13 20.76 13.45
CA GLN A 480 -3.08 20.12 12.55
C GLN A 480 -2.67 20.23 11.09
N TYR A 481 -2.65 19.08 10.44
CA TYR A 481 -2.25 18.94 9.05
C TYR A 481 -3.37 18.26 8.28
N SER A 482 -3.64 18.74 7.08
CA SER A 482 -4.51 18.06 6.11
C SER A 482 -3.66 17.49 4.98
N PHE A 483 -4.07 16.35 4.43
CA PHE A 483 -3.29 15.60 3.47
C PHE A 483 -4.14 15.21 2.26
N LYS A 484 -3.57 15.37 1.06
CA LYS A 484 -4.09 14.77 -0.17
C LYS A 484 -2.98 14.22 -1.03
N VAL A 485 -3.35 13.33 -1.94
CA VAL A 485 -2.43 12.69 -2.88
C VAL A 485 -2.89 13.00 -4.30
N ILE A 486 -1.94 13.39 -5.13
CA ILE A 486 -2.11 13.56 -6.57
C ILE A 486 -1.31 12.46 -7.26
N VAL A 487 -1.96 11.71 -8.15
CA VAL A 487 -1.37 10.58 -8.87
C VAL A 487 -1.47 10.80 -10.37
N GLN A 488 -0.34 10.63 -11.06
CA GLN A 488 -0.25 10.63 -12.50
C GLN A 488 0.37 9.32 -12.97
N GLY A 489 -0.33 8.60 -13.83
CA GLY A 489 0.16 7.39 -14.49
C GLY A 489 0.36 7.61 -15.97
N TRP A 490 1.47 7.10 -16.49
CA TRP A 490 1.85 7.18 -17.90
C TRP A 490 2.07 5.80 -18.45
N ARG A 491 1.41 5.44 -19.56
CA ARG A 491 1.55 4.15 -20.24
C ARG A 491 3.00 3.74 -20.49
N SER A 492 3.91 4.70 -20.68
CA SER A 492 5.35 4.44 -20.83
C SER A 492 6.02 3.90 -19.56
N GLN A 493 5.54 4.30 -18.37
CA GLN A 493 6.16 4.04 -17.06
C GLN A 493 5.33 3.09 -16.18
N THR A 494 4.01 3.29 -16.11
CA THR A 494 3.15 2.56 -15.19
C THR A 494 2.81 1.17 -15.69
N ARG A 495 2.80 0.22 -14.78
CA ARG A 495 2.49 -1.18 -15.06
C ARG A 495 1.57 -1.74 -14.00
N PHE A 496 0.71 -2.67 -14.39
CA PHE A 496 0.06 -3.53 -13.41
C PHE A 496 1.12 -4.42 -12.76
N SER A 497 1.23 -4.32 -11.44
CA SER A 497 2.03 -5.19 -10.61
C SER A 497 1.10 -6.13 -9.84
N GLU A 498 1.63 -7.31 -9.54
CA GLU A 498 0.91 -8.25 -8.69
C GLU A 498 1.05 -7.81 -7.24
N ARG A 499 0.13 -6.95 -6.77
CA ARG A 499 -0.08 -6.61 -5.35
C ARG A 499 -0.04 -7.84 -4.46
N PHE A 500 -0.63 -8.89 -5.00
CA PHE A 500 -0.62 -10.22 -4.48
C PHE A 500 -0.05 -11.05 -5.62
N SER A 501 1.27 -11.26 -5.62
CA SER A 501 1.66 -12.65 -5.80
C SER A 501 0.87 -13.39 -4.72
N LEU A 502 -0.28 -13.95 -5.07
CA LEU A 502 -0.95 -15.05 -4.37
C LEU A 502 -0.04 -16.29 -4.39
N LYS A 503 1.27 -16.07 -4.20
CA LYS A 503 2.18 -16.99 -3.61
C LYS A 503 1.87 -17.00 -2.11
N SER A 504 0.61 -17.30 -1.74
CA SER A 504 0.51 -18.29 -0.67
C SER A 504 1.41 -19.42 -1.14
N SER A 505 2.34 -19.86 -0.30
CA SER A 505 3.22 -20.97 -0.68
C SER A 505 2.33 -22.07 -1.22
N PHE A 506 2.35 -22.27 -2.54
CA PHE A 506 1.51 -23.27 -3.16
C PHE A 506 2.16 -24.58 -2.79
N ILE A 507 1.52 -25.27 -1.84
CA ILE A 507 1.98 -26.55 -1.35
C ILE A 507 1.04 -27.57 -1.99
N PRO A 508 1.51 -28.29 -3.02
CA PRO A 508 0.65 -29.16 -3.81
C PRO A 508 0.06 -30.33 -3.02
N GLY A 509 0.54 -30.57 -1.81
CA GLY A 509 0.07 -31.65 -0.97
C GLY A 509 0.96 -31.91 0.24
N ILE A 510 0.83 -33.11 0.82
CA ILE A 510 1.53 -33.51 2.05
C ILE A 510 2.24 -34.84 1.86
N GLN A 511 3.28 -35.09 2.66
CA GLN A 511 3.78 -36.46 2.85
C GLN A 511 2.92 -37.16 3.90
N ASN A 512 2.35 -38.32 3.56
CA ASN A 512 1.59 -39.13 4.52
C ASN A 512 2.53 -39.81 5.53
N GLU A 513 1.96 -40.52 6.52
CA GLU A 513 2.73 -41.23 7.56
C GLU A 513 3.71 -42.28 7.00
N ASN A 514 3.44 -42.80 5.80
CA ASN A 514 4.28 -43.78 5.13
C ASN A 514 5.42 -43.13 4.32
N GLY A 515 5.53 -41.80 4.35
CA GLY A 515 6.51 -41.02 3.58
C GLY A 515 6.14 -40.83 2.11
N GLU A 516 4.93 -41.20 1.70
CA GLU A 516 4.47 -41.05 0.32
C GLU A 516 3.92 -39.63 0.10
N THR A 517 4.32 -39.00 -0.99
CA THR A 517 3.79 -37.68 -1.38
C THR A 517 2.39 -37.82 -1.95
N VAL A 518 1.41 -37.25 -1.25
CA VAL A 518 0.02 -37.14 -1.69
C VAL A 518 -0.20 -35.72 -2.22
N VAL A 519 -0.30 -35.59 -3.54
CA VAL A 519 -0.64 -34.33 -4.21
C VAL A 519 -2.16 -34.13 -4.16
N SER A 520 -2.62 -33.13 -3.42
CA SER A 520 -4.03 -32.75 -3.30
C SER A 520 -4.42 -31.62 -4.27
N GLN A 521 -3.43 -30.86 -4.76
CA GLN A 521 -3.63 -29.73 -5.67
C GLN A 521 -2.55 -29.74 -6.75
N VAL A 522 -2.94 -29.45 -8.00
CA VAL A 522 -1.98 -29.24 -9.09
C VAL A 522 -1.62 -27.75 -9.10
N PRO A 523 -0.33 -27.37 -9.25
CA PRO A 523 0.03 -25.97 -9.38
C PRO A 523 -0.81 -25.33 -10.48
N PRO A 524 -1.41 -24.14 -10.25
CA PRO A 524 -1.95 -23.38 -11.37
C PRO A 524 -0.84 -23.22 -12.42
N PRO A 525 -1.17 -23.20 -13.73
CA PRO A 525 -0.18 -23.01 -14.77
C PRO A 525 0.70 -21.82 -14.41
N GLU A 526 2.02 -21.95 -14.62
CA GLU A 526 2.96 -20.85 -14.40
C GLU A 526 2.65 -19.75 -15.44
N VAL A 527 1.67 -18.91 -15.13
CA VAL A 527 1.36 -17.73 -15.92
C VAL A 527 2.48 -16.78 -15.60
N ARG A 528 3.46 -16.65 -16.50
CA ARG A 528 4.40 -15.53 -16.43
C ARG A 528 3.55 -14.26 -16.47
N PRO A 529 3.48 -13.46 -15.40
CA PRO A 529 2.71 -12.24 -15.47
C PRO A 529 3.41 -11.34 -16.48
N VAL A 530 2.78 -11.18 -17.63
CA VAL A 530 3.19 -10.13 -18.55
C VAL A 530 2.79 -8.84 -17.86
N SER A 531 3.78 -8.08 -17.40
CA SER A 531 3.60 -6.75 -16.84
C SER A 531 2.91 -5.87 -17.90
N GLN A 532 1.60 -5.73 -17.79
CA GLN A 532 0.80 -4.98 -18.75
C GLN A 532 0.89 -3.49 -18.42
N PRO A 533 1.19 -2.62 -19.40
CA PRO A 533 1.10 -1.18 -19.20
C PRO A 533 -0.33 -0.77 -18.90
N THR A 534 -0.48 0.19 -17.99
CA THR A 534 -1.77 0.85 -17.78
C THR A 534 -2.03 1.85 -18.92
N GLU A 535 -3.25 2.35 -19.01
CA GLU A 535 -3.51 3.59 -19.75
C GLU A 535 -2.94 4.79 -18.98
N ASP A 536 -2.90 5.96 -19.64
CA ASP A 536 -2.60 7.22 -18.96
C ASP A 536 -3.77 7.58 -18.05
N PHE A 537 -3.48 7.99 -16.81
CA PHE A 537 -4.55 8.33 -15.86
C PHE A 537 -4.13 9.44 -14.89
N SER A 538 -5.12 10.20 -14.44
CA SER A 538 -5.00 11.16 -13.33
C SER A 538 -5.98 10.79 -12.23
N ARG A 539 -5.50 10.84 -10.99
CA ARG A 539 -6.33 10.66 -9.79
C ARG A 539 -5.91 11.65 -8.72
N SER A 540 -6.88 12.08 -7.93
CA SER A 540 -6.68 12.83 -6.70
C SER A 540 -7.46 12.14 -5.59
N ALA A 541 -6.89 12.05 -4.40
CA ALA A 541 -7.58 11.49 -3.26
C ALA A 541 -7.16 12.24 -2.00
N ALA A 542 -8.14 12.73 -1.24
CA ALA A 542 -7.88 13.30 0.06
C ALA A 542 -7.62 12.19 1.10
N GLY A 543 -6.68 12.43 2.00
CA GLY A 543 -6.23 11.52 3.05
C GLY A 543 -6.76 11.84 4.44
N GLY A 544 -7.57 12.89 4.57
CA GLY A 544 -8.07 13.41 5.83
C GLY A 544 -7.01 14.24 6.56
N ASN A 545 -7.14 14.30 7.88
CA ASN A 545 -6.25 15.06 8.73
C ASN A 545 -5.41 14.18 9.65
N PHE A 546 -4.32 14.74 10.13
CA PHE A 546 -3.53 14.16 11.20
C PHE A 546 -2.88 15.25 12.05
N LYS A 547 -2.50 14.89 13.28
CA LYS A 547 -1.83 15.79 14.21
C LYS A 547 -0.35 15.46 14.33
N VAL A 548 0.47 16.50 14.48
CA VAL A 548 1.88 16.39 14.82
C VAL A 548 2.20 17.37 15.95
N SER A 549 2.26 16.88 17.19
CA SER A 549 2.53 17.72 18.37
C SER A 549 3.98 18.24 18.38
N ALA A 550 4.15 19.54 18.60
CA ALA A 550 5.48 20.18 18.74
C ALA A 550 6.17 19.87 20.07
N GLN A 551 5.42 19.54 21.14
CA GLN A 551 6.00 19.28 22.47
C GLN A 551 6.50 17.83 22.63
N SER A 552 6.08 16.90 21.77
CA SER A 552 6.44 15.49 21.82
C SER A 552 6.96 14.90 20.49
N GLY A 553 6.65 15.48 19.33
CA GLY A 553 6.82 14.84 18.02
C GLY A 553 8.10 15.16 17.25
N TRP A 554 8.63 16.38 17.33
CA TRP A 554 9.83 16.78 16.57
C TRP A 554 11.10 16.71 17.42
N PRO A 555 11.99 15.73 17.21
CA PRO A 555 13.26 15.67 17.94
C PRO A 555 14.17 16.85 17.57
N PRO A 556 14.79 17.56 18.54
CA PRO A 556 15.68 18.70 18.28
C PRO A 556 16.85 18.40 17.34
N ASN A 557 17.31 17.14 17.32
CA ASN A 557 18.42 16.67 16.49
C ASN A 557 17.96 16.01 15.18
N GLY A 558 16.68 16.16 14.82
CA GLY A 558 16.06 15.47 13.70
C GLY A 558 15.76 14.00 13.99
N PHE A 559 14.94 13.39 13.13
CA PHE A 559 14.64 11.96 13.22
C PHE A 559 15.87 11.14 12.82
N PRO A 560 16.11 9.96 13.43
CA PRO A 560 17.13 9.06 12.92
C PRO A 560 16.83 8.68 11.45
N PRO A 561 17.86 8.42 10.62
CA PRO A 561 17.67 7.79 9.31
C PRO A 561 16.87 6.49 9.42
N CYS A 562 16.08 6.16 8.40
CA CYS A 562 15.34 4.90 8.38
C CYS A 562 16.25 3.68 8.46
N ARG A 563 15.71 2.61 9.04
CA ARG A 563 16.33 1.29 9.01
C ARG A 563 16.46 0.82 7.56
N VAL A 564 17.66 0.40 7.17
CA VAL A 564 17.88 -0.25 5.87
C VAL A 564 17.37 -1.68 5.94
N THR A 565 16.41 -2.05 5.10
CA THR A 565 15.80 -3.39 5.13
C THR A 565 16.23 -4.26 3.95
N ASP A 566 16.90 -3.71 2.94
CA ASP A 566 17.26 -4.37 1.69
C ASP A 566 18.78 -4.56 1.50
N LEU A 567 19.56 -4.56 2.58
CA LEU A 567 20.99 -4.83 2.51
C LEU A 567 21.22 -6.24 1.96
N THR A 568 22.02 -6.32 0.90
CA THR A 568 22.40 -7.57 0.21
C THR A 568 23.91 -7.70 0.16
N ALA A 569 24.40 -8.94 0.13
CA ALA A 569 25.81 -9.27 0.01
C ALA A 569 26.01 -10.36 -1.03
N GLU A 570 26.86 -10.10 -2.01
CA GLU A 570 27.15 -11.02 -3.10
C GLU A 570 28.67 -11.23 -3.21
N LEU A 571 29.09 -12.49 -3.29
CA LEU A 571 30.47 -12.83 -3.58
C LEU A 571 30.73 -12.60 -5.08
N ARG A 572 31.63 -11.68 -5.42
CA ARG A 572 32.04 -11.44 -6.82
C ARG A 572 33.13 -12.42 -7.24
N GLU A 573 34.16 -12.48 -6.43
CA GLU A 573 35.35 -13.32 -6.61
C GLU A 573 35.85 -13.75 -5.22
N SER A 574 36.84 -14.65 -5.17
CA SER A 574 37.38 -15.14 -3.90
C SER A 574 37.82 -13.98 -3.00
N GLY A 575 37.12 -13.82 -1.86
CA GLY A 575 37.39 -12.77 -0.88
C GLY A 575 36.91 -11.36 -1.26
N ILE A 576 36.26 -11.15 -2.41
CA ILE A 576 35.71 -9.85 -2.84
C ILE A 576 34.19 -9.88 -2.74
N VAL A 577 33.63 -9.00 -1.90
CA VAL A 577 32.20 -8.94 -1.62
C VAL A 577 31.64 -7.61 -2.09
N ASN A 578 30.53 -7.68 -2.82
CA ASN A 578 29.73 -6.54 -3.21
C ASN A 578 28.53 -6.42 -2.27
N LEU A 579 28.37 -5.25 -1.63
CA LEU A 579 27.22 -4.93 -0.81
C LEU A 579 26.35 -3.91 -1.53
N ALA A 580 25.03 -4.06 -1.45
CA ALA A 580 24.10 -3.11 -2.02
C ALA A 580 22.85 -2.93 -1.16
N TRP A 581 22.32 -1.71 -1.11
CA TRP A 581 21.13 -1.33 -0.35
C TRP A 581 20.49 -0.07 -0.93
N THR A 582 19.34 0.33 -0.42
CA THR A 582 18.70 1.60 -0.73
C THR A 582 19.03 2.65 0.33
N ALA A 583 19.55 3.81 -0.08
CA ALA A 583 19.99 4.86 0.83
C ALA A 583 18.82 5.40 1.69
N PRO A 584 18.97 5.46 3.03
CA PRO A 584 18.04 6.20 3.88
C PRO A 584 18.30 7.71 3.81
N GLY A 585 17.39 8.49 4.37
CA GLY A 585 17.54 9.94 4.48
C GLY A 585 18.41 10.39 5.65
N GLY A 586 18.53 11.70 5.80
CA GLY A 586 19.12 12.33 6.98
C GLY A 586 18.10 12.47 8.12
N ASN A 587 16.83 12.62 7.76
CA ASN A 587 15.69 12.56 8.68
C ASN A 587 14.72 11.52 8.15
N ALA A 588 14.68 10.34 8.78
CA ALA A 588 13.95 9.18 8.28
C ALA A 588 14.29 8.84 6.81
N ASP A 589 13.34 9.00 5.87
CA ASP A 589 13.49 8.78 4.43
C ASP A 589 13.55 10.09 3.63
N ASN A 590 13.87 11.20 4.29
CA ASN A 590 14.04 12.52 3.68
C ASN A 590 15.50 13.01 3.73
N GLY A 591 15.97 13.63 2.64
CA GLY A 591 17.30 14.21 2.53
C GLY A 591 18.39 13.15 2.31
N GLN A 592 19.51 13.28 3.03
CA GLN A 592 20.70 12.47 2.83
C GLN A 592 21.33 12.15 4.20
N ALA A 593 21.65 10.87 4.43
CA ALA A 593 22.40 10.48 5.62
C ALA A 593 23.83 11.05 5.59
N SER A 594 24.43 11.30 6.75
CA SER A 594 25.79 11.86 6.82
C SER A 594 26.88 10.82 6.60
N PHE A 595 26.74 9.63 7.20
CA PHE A 595 27.64 8.51 6.98
C PHE A 595 27.01 7.19 7.42
N TYR A 596 27.59 6.11 6.93
CA TYR A 596 27.28 4.75 7.30
C TYR A 596 28.32 4.16 8.25
N GLU A 597 27.84 3.37 9.21
CA GLU A 597 28.66 2.48 10.00
C GLU A 597 28.35 1.03 9.60
N LEU A 598 29.23 0.43 8.81
CA LEU A 598 29.15 -0.97 8.43
C LEU A 598 29.89 -1.83 9.44
N ARG A 599 29.26 -2.90 9.93
CA ARG A 599 29.89 -3.91 10.79
C ARG A 599 29.77 -5.29 10.19
N LEU A 600 30.72 -6.16 10.53
CA LEU A 600 30.70 -7.57 10.11
C LEU A 600 31.13 -8.55 11.21
N ARG A 601 30.69 -9.80 11.08
CA ARG A 601 30.99 -10.88 12.01
C ARG A 601 30.91 -12.27 11.34
N PRO A 602 31.66 -13.29 11.80
CA PRO A 602 31.55 -14.67 11.32
C PRO A 602 30.33 -15.46 11.83
N MET A 603 29.47 -14.85 12.66
CA MET A 603 28.28 -15.47 13.24
C MET A 603 27.21 -14.40 13.44
N LEU A 604 25.94 -14.75 13.24
CA LEU A 604 24.80 -13.85 13.51
C LEU A 604 24.69 -13.59 15.02
N GLY A 605 24.21 -14.57 15.79
CA GLY A 605 23.77 -14.36 17.17
C GLY A 605 22.50 -13.50 17.24
N ASP A 606 22.02 -13.15 18.42
CA ASP A 606 20.91 -12.19 18.52
C ASP A 606 21.34 -10.78 18.07
N PRO A 607 20.40 -9.91 17.65
CA PRO A 607 20.73 -8.57 17.15
C PRO A 607 21.52 -7.69 18.14
N ALA A 608 21.26 -7.80 19.44
CA ALA A 608 21.97 -7.02 20.46
C ALA A 608 23.43 -7.49 20.59
N THR A 609 23.65 -8.80 20.60
CA THR A 609 24.99 -9.39 20.57
C THR A 609 25.73 -9.06 19.28
N PHE A 610 25.04 -9.07 18.13
CA PHE A 610 25.63 -8.65 16.86
C PHE A 610 26.10 -7.21 16.95
N ALA A 611 25.23 -6.28 17.36
CA ALA A 611 25.55 -4.87 17.49
C ALA A 611 26.77 -4.63 18.42
N LEU A 612 26.86 -5.36 19.54
CA LEU A 612 27.96 -5.20 20.50
C LEU A 612 29.30 -5.81 20.04
N ARG A 613 29.28 -6.96 19.36
CA ARG A 613 30.51 -7.75 19.07
C ARG A 613 30.99 -7.68 17.62
N ALA A 614 30.19 -7.15 16.69
CA ALA A 614 30.60 -7.04 15.29
C ALA A 614 31.71 -5.99 15.11
N ARG A 615 32.64 -6.28 14.21
CA ARG A 615 33.79 -5.41 13.92
C ARG A 615 33.39 -4.32 12.93
N VAL A 616 33.72 -3.06 13.24
CA VAL A 616 33.51 -1.93 12.33
C VAL A 616 34.45 -2.04 11.13
N VAL A 617 33.88 -1.96 9.92
CA VAL A 617 34.61 -1.94 8.66
C VAL A 617 35.32 -0.60 8.50
N LYS A 618 36.60 -0.65 8.16
CA LYS A 618 37.45 0.55 8.01
C LYS A 618 37.59 0.92 6.52
N PRO A 619 37.73 2.20 6.16
CA PRO A 619 37.78 2.62 4.76
C PRO A 619 38.87 1.94 3.90
N HIS A 620 40.01 1.55 4.49
CA HIS A 620 41.11 0.93 3.75
C HIS A 620 40.82 -0.47 3.19
N VAL A 621 39.73 -1.13 3.60
CA VAL A 621 39.32 -2.42 3.03
C VAL A 621 38.30 -2.28 1.90
N LEU A 622 37.83 -1.06 1.63
CA LEU A 622 36.92 -0.76 0.53
C LEU A 622 37.75 -0.65 -0.77
N LEU A 623 37.33 -1.41 -1.78
CA LEU A 623 37.89 -1.37 -3.14
C LEU A 623 37.15 -0.36 -4.01
N ASN A 624 35.85 -0.17 -3.77
CA ASN A 624 35.01 0.81 -4.46
C ASN A 624 33.86 1.27 -3.55
N GLY A 625 33.40 2.51 -3.75
CA GLY A 625 32.35 3.17 -2.96
C GLY A 625 32.85 3.84 -1.68
N SER A 626 31.95 4.50 -0.95
CA SER A 626 32.25 5.26 0.27
C SER A 626 31.21 5.01 1.36
N LEU A 627 31.67 4.92 2.61
CA LEU A 627 30.79 4.92 3.79
C LEU A 627 30.57 6.34 4.34
N GLY A 628 31.36 7.34 3.92
CA GLY A 628 31.34 8.70 4.46
C GLY A 628 30.56 9.71 3.61
N SER A 629 29.99 9.28 2.49
CA SER A 629 29.22 10.16 1.60
C SER A 629 28.01 9.43 1.01
N PRO A 630 27.01 9.08 1.85
CA PRO A 630 25.77 8.46 1.40
C PRO A 630 25.10 9.26 0.27
N ALA A 631 24.38 8.61 -0.64
CA ALA A 631 23.55 9.23 -1.66
C ALA A 631 22.22 9.75 -1.07
N PRO A 632 21.46 10.59 -1.81
CA PRO A 632 20.13 11.01 -1.40
C PRO A 632 19.18 9.82 -1.18
N ALA A 633 18.22 9.97 -0.26
CA ALA A 633 17.26 8.94 0.10
C ALA A 633 16.57 8.32 -1.12
N GLY A 634 16.43 6.98 -1.12
CA GLY A 634 15.85 6.21 -2.22
C GLY A 634 16.83 5.87 -3.35
N SER A 635 18.04 6.42 -3.33
CA SER A 635 19.08 6.05 -4.30
C SER A 635 19.66 4.66 -4.01
N ARG A 636 20.08 3.95 -5.06
CA ARG A 636 20.78 2.67 -4.90
C ARG A 636 22.23 2.91 -4.49
N GLU A 637 22.64 2.29 -3.40
CA GLU A 637 24.00 2.29 -2.88
C GLU A 637 24.72 0.99 -3.22
N THR A 638 26.01 1.09 -3.52
CA THR A 638 26.87 -0.07 -3.77
C THR A 638 28.28 0.18 -3.24
N ILE A 639 28.83 -0.78 -2.50
CA ILE A 639 30.24 -0.78 -2.11
C ILE A 639 30.85 -2.15 -2.38
N THR A 640 32.13 -2.15 -2.72
CA THR A 640 32.90 -3.38 -2.90
C THR A 640 34.03 -3.40 -1.88
N LEU A 641 34.17 -4.51 -1.16
CA LEU A 641 35.19 -4.66 -0.11
C LEU A 641 35.96 -5.97 -0.24
N ASN A 642 37.19 -5.95 0.27
CA ASN A 642 37.99 -7.16 0.45
C ASN A 642 37.66 -7.78 1.82
N ALA A 643 36.88 -8.86 1.81
CA ALA A 643 36.42 -9.57 3.01
C ALA A 643 37.57 -10.20 3.80
N THR A 644 38.62 -10.67 3.11
CA THR A 644 39.80 -11.26 3.78
C THR A 644 40.63 -10.21 4.51
N ALA A 645 40.71 -8.99 3.96
CA ALA A 645 41.33 -7.85 4.66
C ALA A 645 40.43 -7.32 5.79
N ALA A 646 39.11 -7.34 5.60
CA ALA A 646 38.13 -6.90 6.59
C ALA A 646 38.07 -7.84 7.81
N TRP A 647 38.29 -9.13 7.58
CA TRP A 647 38.39 -10.16 8.62
C TRP A 647 39.60 -11.09 8.40
N PRO A 648 40.82 -10.68 8.83
CA PRO A 648 42.06 -11.40 8.55
C PRO A 648 42.30 -12.61 9.46
N TRP A 649 41.30 -13.06 10.22
CA TRP A 649 41.44 -14.13 11.20
C TRP A 649 40.63 -15.37 10.78
N THR A 650 41.32 -16.51 10.61
CA THR A 650 40.79 -17.83 10.24
C THR A 650 40.02 -17.92 8.92
N LEU A 651 39.96 -19.13 8.34
CA LEU A 651 39.13 -19.48 7.19
C LEU A 651 37.65 -19.46 7.59
N VAL A 652 37.04 -18.29 7.59
CA VAL A 652 35.61 -18.17 7.89
C VAL A 652 34.80 -18.57 6.65
N PRO A 653 33.89 -19.56 6.74
CA PRO A 653 33.09 -19.95 5.58
C PRO A 653 32.01 -18.93 5.24
N VAL A 654 31.54 -18.14 6.22
CA VAL A 654 30.42 -17.19 6.07
C VAL A 654 30.71 -15.90 6.82
N LEU A 655 30.37 -14.76 6.22
CA LEU A 655 30.34 -13.46 6.90
C LEU A 655 28.93 -12.88 6.88
N TYR A 656 28.60 -12.22 7.99
CA TYR A 656 27.37 -11.48 8.20
C TYR A 656 27.68 -10.00 8.28
N PHE A 657 26.89 -9.16 7.61
CA PHE A 657 27.03 -7.72 7.51
C PHE A 657 25.77 -7.03 8.01
N ALA A 658 25.95 -5.97 8.79
CA ALA A 658 24.87 -5.06 9.15
C ALA A 658 25.35 -3.61 9.08
N LEU A 659 24.40 -2.74 8.77
CA LEU A 659 24.61 -1.34 8.48
C LEU A 659 23.78 -0.48 9.43
N TRP A 660 24.33 0.67 9.79
CA TRP A 660 23.61 1.76 10.42
C TRP A 660 23.91 3.05 9.68
N ALA A 661 22.91 3.93 9.59
CA ALA A 661 23.06 5.27 9.04
C ALA A 661 23.01 6.30 10.17
N ASN A 662 23.74 7.40 10.02
CA ASN A 662 23.74 8.51 10.97
C ASN A 662 23.34 9.80 10.28
N ASN A 663 22.62 10.66 11.00
CA ASN A 663 22.31 12.01 10.53
C ASN A 663 23.42 13.01 10.90
N SER A 664 23.23 14.28 10.54
CA SER A 664 24.20 15.35 10.77
C SER A 664 24.47 15.67 12.24
N HIS A 665 23.58 15.22 13.12
CA HIS A 665 23.68 15.36 14.58
C HIS A 665 24.15 14.05 15.26
N ASN A 666 24.66 13.09 14.49
CA ASN A 666 25.10 11.76 14.96
C ASN A 666 23.99 10.95 15.66
N VAL A 667 22.72 11.18 15.28
CA VAL A 667 21.61 10.29 15.67
C VAL A 667 21.61 9.10 14.72
N ARG A 668 21.70 7.90 15.30
CA ARG A 668 21.88 6.63 14.60
C ARG A 668 20.53 5.98 14.29
N SER A 669 20.41 5.37 13.11
CA SER A 669 19.29 4.50 12.72
C SER A 669 19.19 3.25 13.61
N GLU A 670 18.09 2.50 13.47
CA GLU A 670 18.07 1.09 13.87
C GLU A 670 19.04 0.26 13.01
N MET A 671 19.38 -0.94 13.48
CA MET A 671 20.23 -1.90 12.76
C MET A 671 19.52 -2.38 11.50
N SER A 672 20.22 -2.43 10.36
CA SER A 672 19.67 -2.96 9.11
C SER A 672 19.21 -4.42 9.23
N ASN A 673 18.59 -4.95 8.17
CA ASN A 673 18.61 -6.41 7.97
C ASN A 673 20.06 -6.91 7.88
N VAL A 674 20.28 -8.18 8.20
CA VAL A 674 21.62 -8.77 8.11
C VAL A 674 21.80 -9.43 6.76
N ALA A 675 22.81 -9.00 6.01
CA ALA A 675 23.22 -9.66 4.78
C ALA A 675 24.29 -10.71 5.08
N LEU A 676 24.15 -11.90 4.49
CA LEU A 676 25.13 -12.97 4.66
C LEU A 676 25.79 -13.29 3.32
N VAL A 677 27.06 -13.70 3.35
CA VAL A 677 27.79 -14.18 2.18
C VAL A 677 28.65 -15.37 2.57
N ALA A 678 28.60 -16.43 1.77
CA ALA A 678 29.55 -17.54 1.88
C ALA A 678 30.84 -17.17 1.14
N LEU A 679 31.98 -17.21 1.82
CA LEU A 679 33.30 -16.88 1.26
C LEU A 679 33.99 -18.05 0.57
N VAL A 680 33.45 -19.26 0.75
CA VAL A 680 33.96 -20.48 0.12
C VAL A 680 33.02 -20.83 -1.02
N THR A 681 33.51 -20.74 -2.25
CA THR A 681 32.87 -21.48 -3.36
C THR A 681 33.13 -22.96 -3.09
N PRO A 682 32.11 -23.83 -3.02
CA PRO A 682 32.34 -25.26 -2.93
C PRO A 682 33.30 -25.65 -4.05
N ARG A 683 34.41 -26.32 -3.70
CA ARG A 683 35.25 -26.92 -4.73
C ARG A 683 34.32 -27.82 -5.51
N ILE A 684 34.17 -27.58 -6.81
CA ILE A 684 33.75 -28.62 -7.73
C ILE A 684 34.83 -29.69 -7.58
N VAL A 685 34.62 -30.62 -6.66
CA VAL A 685 35.18 -31.94 -6.80
C VAL A 685 34.45 -32.41 -8.04
N GLN A 686 35.05 -32.18 -9.21
CA GLN A 686 34.82 -33.10 -10.28
C GLN A 686 35.23 -34.42 -9.64
N VAL A 687 34.23 -35.17 -9.18
CA VAL A 687 34.36 -36.60 -9.11
C VAL A 687 34.65 -36.92 -10.56
N GLN A 688 35.93 -36.90 -10.92
CA GLN A 688 36.43 -37.82 -11.92
C GLN A 688 35.94 -39.14 -11.35
N ARG A 689 34.76 -39.56 -11.81
CA ARG A 689 34.40 -40.95 -11.84
C ARG A 689 35.55 -41.55 -12.61
N SER A 690 36.52 -42.03 -11.87
CA SER A 690 37.62 -42.78 -12.41
C SER A 690 36.95 -43.87 -13.26
N PRO A 691 37.31 -44.00 -14.54
CA PRO A 691 36.71 -45.00 -15.41
C PRO A 691 37.13 -46.43 -15.03
N SER A 692 37.55 -46.66 -13.78
CA SER A 692 37.97 -47.95 -13.24
C SER A 692 36.79 -48.86 -12.89
N PHE A 693 35.56 -48.35 -12.72
CA PHE A 693 34.40 -49.23 -12.51
C PHE A 693 33.84 -49.81 -13.82
N TYR A 694 33.98 -49.11 -14.96
CA TYR A 694 33.54 -49.61 -16.27
C TYR A 694 34.55 -50.55 -16.95
N LYS A 695 35.84 -50.49 -16.60
CA LYS A 695 36.85 -51.42 -17.14
C LYS A 695 36.69 -52.84 -16.62
N ASN A 696 36.23 -53.03 -15.38
CA ASN A 696 36.01 -54.37 -14.83
C ASN A 696 34.72 -55.01 -15.36
N SER A 697 33.66 -54.22 -15.59
CA SER A 697 32.41 -54.73 -16.19
C SER A 697 32.58 -55.10 -17.66
N ALA A 698 33.31 -54.31 -18.45
CA ALA A 698 33.56 -54.62 -19.87
C ALA A 698 34.50 -55.83 -20.06
N ALA A 699 35.49 -56.02 -19.19
CA ALA A 699 36.35 -57.20 -19.20
C ALA A 699 35.62 -58.49 -18.79
N LEU A 700 34.69 -58.40 -17.81
CA LEU A 700 33.88 -59.53 -17.37
C LEU A 700 32.81 -59.91 -18.42
N ILE A 701 32.17 -58.91 -19.05
CA ILE A 701 31.22 -59.15 -20.14
C ILE A 701 31.96 -59.68 -21.38
N GLY A 702 33.15 -59.16 -21.69
CA GLY A 702 34.00 -59.65 -22.76
C GLY A 702 34.41 -61.10 -22.57
N SER A 703 34.85 -61.50 -21.37
CA SER A 703 35.25 -62.89 -21.09
C SER A 703 34.08 -63.88 -21.16
N VAL A 704 32.89 -63.47 -20.70
CA VAL A 704 31.66 -64.28 -20.79
C VAL A 704 31.24 -64.45 -22.25
N VAL A 705 31.27 -63.38 -23.06
CA VAL A 705 30.92 -63.44 -24.49
C VAL A 705 31.92 -64.30 -25.27
N THR A 706 33.23 -64.19 -25.01
CA THR A 706 34.23 -65.06 -25.66
C THR A 706 34.10 -66.52 -25.24
N SER A 707 33.74 -66.79 -23.98
CA SER A 707 33.54 -68.16 -23.50
C SER A 707 32.28 -68.79 -24.11
N LEU A 708 31.21 -68.00 -24.25
CA LEU A 708 29.97 -68.43 -24.91
C LEU A 708 30.19 -68.68 -26.41
N ALA A 709 30.96 -67.82 -27.09
CA ALA A 709 31.32 -68.01 -28.49
C ALA A 709 32.19 -69.26 -28.71
N LEU A 710 33.15 -69.52 -27.81
CA LEU A 710 33.97 -70.74 -27.87
C LEU A 710 33.13 -72.01 -27.64
N LEU A 711 32.19 -71.97 -26.70
CA LEU A 711 31.23 -73.07 -26.45
C LEU A 711 30.30 -73.32 -27.65
N LEU A 712 29.82 -72.26 -28.30
CA LEU A 712 29.01 -72.40 -29.52
C LEU A 712 29.84 -72.93 -30.70
N PHE A 713 31.12 -72.55 -30.79
CA PHE A 713 32.01 -73.04 -31.83
C PHE A 713 32.38 -74.52 -31.62
N THR A 714 32.64 -74.94 -30.37
CA THR A 714 32.90 -76.36 -30.06
C THR A 714 31.64 -77.20 -30.20
N ALA A 715 30.46 -76.67 -29.83
CA ALA A 715 29.18 -77.32 -30.11
C ALA A 715 28.92 -77.45 -31.62
N GLY A 716 29.24 -76.41 -32.40
CA GLY A 716 29.15 -76.45 -33.87
C GLY A 716 30.06 -77.51 -34.50
N MET A 717 31.31 -77.60 -34.04
CA MET A 717 32.27 -78.63 -34.49
C MET A 717 31.85 -80.04 -34.09
N LEU A 718 31.25 -80.21 -32.90
CA LEU A 718 30.69 -81.51 -32.46
C LEU A 718 29.46 -81.90 -33.30
N ILE A 719 28.60 -80.93 -33.63
CA ILE A 719 27.45 -81.16 -34.52
C ILE A 719 27.93 -81.51 -35.93
N GLU A 720 28.94 -80.83 -36.48
CA GLU A 720 29.53 -81.20 -37.78
C GLU A 720 30.20 -82.58 -37.73
N ALA A 721 30.90 -82.93 -36.65
CA ALA A 721 31.49 -84.26 -36.49
C ALA A 721 30.41 -85.35 -36.45
N VAL A 722 29.36 -85.18 -35.64
CA VAL A 722 28.22 -86.11 -35.56
C VAL A 722 27.44 -86.17 -36.89
N CYS A 723 27.26 -85.04 -37.57
CA CYS A 723 26.65 -85.02 -38.90
C CYS A 723 27.53 -85.68 -39.95
N SER A 724 28.86 -85.58 -39.86
CA SER A 724 29.79 -86.26 -40.78
C SER A 724 29.81 -87.76 -40.56
N GLU A 725 29.70 -88.21 -39.31
CA GLU A 725 29.63 -89.64 -38.93
C GLU A 725 28.29 -90.24 -39.36
N LYS A 726 27.19 -89.49 -39.20
CA LYS A 726 25.87 -89.88 -39.72
C LYS A 726 25.79 -89.88 -41.25
N ARG A 727 26.46 -88.94 -41.93
CA ARG A 727 26.57 -88.95 -43.41
C ARG A 727 27.36 -90.14 -43.92
N ARG A 728 28.35 -90.59 -43.16
CA ARG A 728 29.16 -91.77 -43.45
C ARG A 728 28.39 -93.07 -43.21
N ASP A 729 27.55 -93.12 -42.16
CA ASP A 729 26.61 -94.23 -41.92
C ASP A 729 25.48 -94.30 -42.96
N ASP A 730 24.98 -93.14 -43.44
CA ASP A 730 23.97 -93.07 -44.51
C ASP A 730 24.56 -93.44 -45.90
N GLU A 731 25.84 -93.11 -46.17
CA GLU A 731 26.56 -93.55 -47.38
C GLU A 731 26.90 -95.06 -47.36
N ASP A 732 27.21 -95.64 -46.19
CA ASP A 732 27.41 -97.09 -46.04
C ASP A 732 26.10 -97.90 -46.07
N GLN A 733 24.93 -97.28 -45.85
CA GLN A 733 23.62 -97.90 -46.07
C GLN A 733 23.12 -97.81 -47.53
N GLN A 734 23.63 -96.87 -48.35
CA GLN A 734 23.32 -96.83 -49.79
C GLN A 734 24.22 -97.73 -50.65
N LEU A 735 25.32 -98.26 -50.12
CA LEU A 735 26.15 -99.31 -50.75
C LEU A 735 25.70 -100.75 -50.43
N LYS A 736 24.56 -100.93 -49.75
CA LYS A 736 23.90 -102.23 -49.47
C LYS A 736 22.41 -102.25 -49.88
N ALA A 737 22.07 -101.61 -50.99
CA ALA A 737 20.82 -101.82 -51.74
C ALA A 737 21.12 -102.10 -53.22
#